data_AF-A0A8S0Q8Q5-F1
#
_entry.id   AF-A0A8S0Q8Q5-F1
#
_cell.length_a   1.000
_cell.length_b   1.000
_cell.length_c   1.000
_cell.angle_alpha   90.00
_cell.angle_beta   90.00
_cell.angle_gamma   90.00
#
_symmetry.space_group_name_H-M   'P 1'
#
loop_
_entity.id
_entity.type
_entity.pdbx_description
1 polymer ?
#
loop_
_entity_poly.entity_id
_entity_poly.type
_entity_poly.pdbx_seq_one_letter_code
_entity_poly.pdbx_strand_id
1 'polypeptide(L)'
;MPKHSLRKSFKSFFQSHVDPEKDERTKSEIEGKVQKILNILKMEDDKDGKEKLKDMIQDFYNQYCSLFDRYDHLTEALRRRSHAKQGKHGSSSSSDSDSDSDDSPKNKGTRIGKFENDFNNSSGNTKQELEIAYSLIRENEAAIYSTGEGERNAEDLRTNIQQLRQENEAVQLELEAKVGVFSTLKGQLESAEKEVAKLSQIQKATEEENNSLSSQILQLKDEIKQSQKTRVQETSKLLIQIETIKEELMNKISGQQKTLEEKEKFAVLVRDLELKIDSLSNLKSELEERLRTKIQDVIQLHEEKEKLKVQNSELDKKSSNIQDKGNKLREEMAVQQSKISEVKKILTEREDELIALQTKLYNVQNEAAFQITALSEEVNHLREEKEHLWSEKSLLEVQIERSNQESMESLARLEYQNTELQNKIRDKDEKLKEQEETFVKLSEEHKKLEVKFQNSEENPKTTERNIEEIEVQFRKDVDRLEENIEDLKRSLEMKGDEVSTLVENLRNTEVKLRLTSQKLRITEQLLAEKEDSHRSKEEKLQEQQKLLVERVATMTGTVETYQKAQLNTTKEISKKVNDTLTRIESFSVKFEECYGHLESRICEVMNKVDIATNWIKESNGEKVRLKLEIANFIPQLKDKKEQELLLRAKVGELETTVLKNSNEKDILTKIVKQGKEKMTELEKLIKEQDEKLEDLEREINKKDLGFLTLAEQKREAIKQLCILIDYQRNRYDDLISKPARGRRQIAP
;
A
#
# COMPACT_ATOMS: atom_id res chain seq x y z
N MET A 1 -46.13 -13.52 -97.16
CA MET A 1 -45.23 -14.02 -98.22
C MET A 1 -43.78 -13.64 -97.90
N PRO A 2 -42.76 -14.25 -98.52
CA PRO A 2 -41.50 -14.54 -97.82
C PRO A 2 -40.28 -13.68 -98.25
N LYS A 3 -39.21 -13.75 -97.43
CA LYS A 3 -37.82 -13.82 -97.91
C LYS A 3 -36.88 -14.42 -96.84
N HIS A 4 -36.69 -15.73 -96.89
CA HIS A 4 -35.64 -16.46 -96.16
C HIS A 4 -34.48 -16.82 -97.11
N SER A 5 -33.33 -16.15 -97.01
CA SER A 5 -32.01 -16.74 -97.32
C SER A 5 -30.88 -15.78 -96.90
N LEU A 6 -29.86 -16.34 -96.22
CA LEU A 6 -28.49 -15.84 -95.92
C LEU A 6 -28.03 -16.24 -94.50
N ARG A 7 -28.91 -16.13 -93.49
CA ARG A 7 -28.55 -16.34 -92.06
C ARG A 7 -28.20 -17.78 -91.63
N LYS A 8 -28.10 -18.73 -92.56
CA LYS A 8 -27.67 -20.13 -92.28
C LYS A 8 -26.20 -20.41 -92.62
N SER A 9 -25.56 -19.64 -93.51
CA SER A 9 -24.21 -19.97 -94.01
C SER A 9 -23.08 -19.76 -93.00
N PHE A 10 -23.25 -18.86 -92.03
CA PHE A 10 -22.21 -18.54 -91.04
C PHE A 10 -22.13 -19.54 -89.88
N LYS A 11 -23.17 -20.36 -89.63
CA LYS A 11 -23.18 -21.26 -88.46
C LYS A 11 -22.41 -22.57 -88.71
N SER A 12 -22.25 -22.99 -89.97
CA SER A 12 -21.55 -24.24 -90.33
C SER A 12 -20.03 -24.10 -90.45
N PHE A 13 -19.46 -22.89 -90.40
CA PHE A 13 -18.02 -22.67 -90.66
C PHE A 13 -17.14 -22.69 -89.39
N PHE A 14 -17.73 -22.50 -88.21
CA PHE A 14 -17.01 -22.48 -86.93
C PHE A 14 -17.06 -23.80 -86.16
N GLN A 15 -17.92 -24.74 -86.55
CA GLN A 15 -18.23 -25.94 -85.75
C GLN A 15 -17.31 -27.15 -86.03
N SER A 16 -16.19 -26.97 -86.75
CA SER A 16 -15.23 -28.05 -87.06
C SER A 16 -13.90 -27.98 -86.31
N HIS A 17 -13.65 -26.93 -85.51
CA HIS A 17 -12.33 -26.69 -84.90
C HIS A 17 -12.34 -26.23 -83.43
N VAL A 18 -13.45 -26.44 -82.71
CA VAL A 18 -13.51 -26.31 -81.25
C VAL A 18 -13.95 -27.65 -80.66
N ASP A 19 -13.12 -28.23 -79.81
CA ASP A 19 -13.30 -29.53 -79.16
C ASP A 19 -13.77 -29.29 -77.71
N PRO A 20 -15.08 -29.40 -77.42
CA PRO A 20 -15.66 -28.88 -76.18
C PRO A 20 -15.21 -29.64 -74.92
N GLU A 21 -14.76 -30.90 -75.04
CA GLU A 21 -14.29 -31.67 -73.88
C GLU A 21 -12.95 -31.18 -73.32
N LYS A 22 -12.18 -30.36 -74.06
CA LYS A 22 -10.92 -29.79 -73.58
C LYS A 22 -11.10 -28.48 -72.82
N ASP A 23 -12.13 -27.70 -73.13
CA ASP A 23 -12.34 -26.38 -72.51
C ASP A 23 -12.92 -26.47 -71.09
N GLU A 24 -13.72 -27.50 -70.76
CA GLU A 24 -14.19 -27.71 -69.38
C GLU A 24 -13.06 -28.08 -68.42
N ARG A 25 -12.06 -28.85 -68.89
CA ARG A 25 -10.89 -29.22 -68.07
C ARG A 25 -9.99 -28.03 -67.80
N THR A 26 -9.63 -27.25 -68.81
CA THR A 26 -8.77 -26.07 -68.66
C THR A 26 -9.44 -24.99 -67.81
N LYS A 27 -10.74 -24.75 -68.00
CA LYS A 27 -11.51 -23.85 -67.13
C LYS A 27 -11.48 -24.31 -65.67
N SER A 28 -11.74 -25.59 -65.41
CA SER A 28 -11.75 -26.15 -64.05
C SER A 28 -10.37 -26.06 -63.36
N GLU A 29 -9.27 -26.27 -64.09
CA GLU A 29 -7.91 -26.06 -63.56
C GLU A 29 -7.61 -24.60 -63.26
N ILE A 30 -8.02 -23.67 -64.14
CA ILE A 30 -7.86 -22.22 -63.95
C ILE A 30 -8.65 -21.76 -62.71
N GLU A 31 -9.91 -22.17 -62.60
CA GLU A 31 -10.81 -21.83 -61.49
C GLU A 31 -10.29 -22.41 -60.15
N GLY A 32 -9.76 -23.64 -60.17
CA GLY A 32 -9.09 -24.26 -59.02
C GLY A 32 -7.75 -23.60 -58.62
N LYS A 33 -6.96 -23.09 -59.57
CA LYS A 33 -5.74 -22.31 -59.30
C LYS A 33 -6.09 -20.94 -58.69
N VAL A 34 -7.09 -20.25 -59.23
CA VAL A 34 -7.61 -18.98 -58.69
C VAL A 34 -8.10 -19.16 -57.25
N GLN A 35 -8.85 -20.23 -56.95
CA GLN A 35 -9.34 -20.47 -55.59
C GLN A 35 -8.22 -20.73 -54.58
N LYS A 36 -7.08 -21.32 -55.00
CA LYS A 36 -5.88 -21.44 -54.15
C LYS A 36 -5.20 -20.08 -53.91
N ILE A 37 -5.08 -19.23 -54.93
CA ILE A 37 -4.59 -17.84 -54.79
C ILE A 37 -5.46 -17.07 -53.77
N LEU A 38 -6.78 -17.20 -53.88
CA LEU A 38 -7.77 -16.53 -53.01
C LEU A 38 -7.76 -17.04 -51.56
N ASN A 39 -7.22 -18.24 -51.30
CA ASN A 39 -6.99 -18.75 -49.94
C ASN A 39 -5.63 -18.32 -49.37
N ILE A 40 -4.58 -18.25 -50.19
CA ILE A 40 -3.26 -17.73 -49.74
C ILE A 40 -3.39 -16.24 -49.36
N LEU A 41 -4.16 -15.46 -50.12
CA LEU A 41 -4.48 -14.06 -49.80
C LEU A 41 -5.33 -13.84 -48.54
N LYS A 42 -5.77 -14.91 -47.85
CA LYS A 42 -6.54 -14.85 -46.59
C LYS A 42 -5.74 -15.31 -45.36
N MET A 43 -4.49 -15.72 -45.54
CA MET A 43 -3.58 -16.06 -44.43
C MET A 43 -2.60 -14.91 -44.26
N GLU A 44 -2.73 -14.17 -43.16
CA GLU A 44 -1.88 -13.00 -42.90
C GLU A 44 -0.46 -13.40 -42.43
N ASP A 45 0.50 -12.55 -42.81
CA ASP A 45 1.87 -12.44 -42.28
C ASP A 45 2.90 -13.57 -42.42
N ASP A 46 2.71 -14.52 -43.34
CA ASP A 46 3.81 -15.38 -43.81
C ASP A 46 4.57 -14.78 -45.01
N LYS A 47 5.86 -14.44 -44.83
CA LYS A 47 6.69 -13.82 -45.89
C LYS A 47 6.95 -14.77 -47.06
N ASP A 48 7.18 -16.05 -46.77
CA ASP A 48 7.41 -17.11 -47.76
C ASP A 48 6.17 -17.37 -48.65
N GLY A 49 4.97 -17.09 -48.12
CA GLY A 49 3.72 -17.13 -48.89
C GLY A 49 3.64 -16.07 -50.01
N LYS A 50 4.23 -14.89 -49.80
CA LYS A 50 4.20 -13.78 -50.79
C LYS A 50 5.11 -14.05 -52.00
N GLU A 51 6.19 -14.80 -51.84
CA GLU A 51 7.09 -15.17 -52.95
C GLU A 51 6.44 -16.28 -53.81
N LYS A 52 5.90 -17.33 -53.17
CA LYS A 52 5.11 -18.38 -53.86
C LYS A 52 3.88 -17.82 -54.58
N LEU A 53 3.22 -16.81 -54.00
CA LEU A 53 2.10 -16.10 -54.62
C LEU A 53 2.54 -15.33 -55.88
N LYS A 54 3.69 -14.65 -55.84
CA LYS A 54 4.28 -13.93 -56.99
C LYS A 54 4.62 -14.89 -58.12
N ASP A 55 5.25 -16.02 -57.83
CA ASP A 55 5.59 -17.03 -58.84
C ASP A 55 4.33 -17.66 -59.45
N MET A 56 3.30 -17.97 -58.65
CA MET A 56 2.01 -18.45 -59.16
C MET A 56 1.28 -17.42 -60.04
N ILE A 57 1.41 -16.12 -59.74
CA ILE A 57 0.86 -15.03 -60.58
C ILE A 57 1.65 -14.92 -61.89
N GLN A 58 2.97 -15.02 -61.86
CA GLN A 58 3.81 -15.04 -63.06
C GLN A 58 3.49 -16.25 -63.94
N ASP A 59 3.30 -17.43 -63.37
CA ASP A 59 2.98 -18.65 -64.11
C ASP A 59 1.56 -18.61 -64.72
N PHE A 60 0.60 -17.96 -64.03
CA PHE A 60 -0.72 -17.66 -64.58
C PHE A 60 -0.65 -16.65 -65.73
N TYR A 61 0.19 -15.62 -65.63
CA TYR A 61 0.44 -14.66 -66.72
C TYR A 61 1.09 -15.35 -67.93
N ASN A 62 2.06 -16.24 -67.71
CA ASN A 62 2.68 -17.04 -68.77
C ASN A 62 1.64 -17.95 -69.47
N GLN A 63 0.72 -18.56 -68.72
CA GLN A 63 -0.39 -19.35 -69.26
C GLN A 63 -1.37 -18.49 -70.08
N TYR A 64 -1.65 -17.26 -69.65
CA TYR A 64 -2.45 -16.29 -70.41
C TYR A 64 -1.76 -15.87 -71.72
N CYS A 65 -0.46 -15.58 -71.70
CA CYS A 65 0.32 -15.28 -72.90
C CYS A 65 0.30 -16.45 -73.90
N SER A 66 0.52 -17.69 -73.45
CA SER A 66 0.46 -18.87 -74.34
C SER A 66 -0.93 -19.10 -74.96
N LEU A 67 -2.00 -18.71 -74.27
CA LEU A 67 -3.35 -18.71 -74.82
C LEU A 67 -3.54 -17.59 -75.88
N PHE A 68 -2.94 -16.42 -75.64
CA PHE A 68 -2.94 -15.30 -76.58
C PHE A 68 -2.14 -15.62 -77.85
N ASP A 69 -0.95 -16.23 -77.73
CA ASP A 69 -0.13 -16.69 -78.86
C ASP A 69 -0.92 -17.62 -79.79
N ARG A 70 -1.69 -18.56 -79.21
CA ARG A 70 -2.58 -19.46 -79.96
C ARG A 70 -3.70 -18.71 -80.70
N TYR A 71 -4.20 -17.62 -80.13
CA TYR A 71 -5.23 -16.78 -80.76
C TYR A 71 -4.66 -15.96 -81.93
N ASP A 72 -3.45 -15.41 -81.78
CA ASP A 72 -2.74 -14.73 -82.87
C ASP A 72 -2.36 -15.70 -84.00
N HIS A 73 -1.95 -16.94 -83.67
CA HIS A 73 -1.74 -17.98 -84.68
C HIS A 73 -3.03 -18.34 -85.44
N LEU A 74 -4.19 -18.33 -84.77
CA LEU A 74 -5.50 -18.50 -85.40
C LEU A 74 -5.85 -17.31 -86.33
N THR A 75 -5.52 -16.11 -85.89
CA THR A 75 -5.76 -14.85 -86.63
C THR A 75 -4.86 -14.75 -87.86
N GLU A 76 -3.59 -15.16 -87.75
CA GLU A 76 -2.70 -15.34 -88.90
C GLU A 76 -3.18 -16.43 -89.86
N ALA A 77 -3.67 -17.57 -89.36
CA ALA A 77 -4.20 -18.64 -90.22
C ALA A 77 -5.39 -18.16 -91.07
N LEU A 78 -6.25 -17.29 -90.52
CA LEU A 78 -7.31 -16.62 -91.27
C LEU A 78 -6.72 -15.66 -92.33
N ARG A 79 -5.74 -14.82 -91.95
CA ARG A 79 -5.09 -13.83 -92.82
C ARG A 79 -4.29 -14.44 -93.98
N ARG A 80 -3.67 -15.61 -93.76
CA ARG A 80 -2.97 -16.39 -94.80
C ARG A 80 -3.95 -17.06 -95.77
N ARG A 81 -5.21 -17.29 -95.37
CA ARG A 81 -6.25 -17.92 -96.23
C ARG A 81 -7.03 -16.91 -97.09
N SER A 82 -6.94 -15.60 -96.79
CA SER A 82 -7.63 -14.54 -97.55
C SER A 82 -6.85 -13.99 -98.77
N HIS A 83 -5.66 -14.52 -99.08
CA HIS A 83 -4.86 -14.10 -100.25
C HIS A 83 -4.53 -15.26 -101.19
N ALA A 84 -5.55 -15.76 -101.88
CA ALA A 84 -5.41 -16.59 -103.08
C ALA A 84 -6.44 -16.13 -104.11
N LYS A 85 -5.98 -15.82 -105.34
CA LYS A 85 -6.72 -15.13 -106.43
C LYS A 85 -7.06 -13.65 -106.13
N GLN A 86 -6.93 -12.71 -107.08
CA GLN A 86 -6.23 -12.75 -108.37
C GLN A 86 -5.80 -11.34 -108.79
N GLY A 87 -4.73 -11.21 -109.58
CA GLY A 87 -4.13 -9.91 -109.93
C GLY A 87 -3.44 -9.88 -111.29
N LYS A 88 -4.09 -10.41 -112.34
CA LYS A 88 -3.77 -10.11 -113.75
C LYS A 88 -4.94 -10.47 -114.67
N HIS A 89 -4.99 -9.76 -115.80
CA HIS A 89 -6.10 -9.74 -116.77
C HIS A 89 -6.09 -10.95 -117.71
N GLY A 90 -7.21 -11.21 -118.41
CA GLY A 90 -7.25 -12.12 -119.56
C GLY A 90 -8.44 -13.10 -119.59
N SER A 91 -9.57 -12.66 -120.16
CA SER A 91 -10.48 -13.53 -120.92
C SER A 91 -9.87 -13.73 -122.33
N SER A 92 -10.15 -14.75 -123.15
CA SER A 92 -11.14 -15.84 -123.13
C SER A 92 -10.54 -17.12 -123.76
N SER A 93 -11.34 -18.19 -123.93
CA SER A 93 -11.01 -19.38 -124.74
C SER A 93 -11.19 -19.18 -126.25
N SER A 94 -10.88 -20.23 -127.04
CA SER A 94 -10.91 -20.35 -128.53
C SER A 94 -9.96 -19.38 -129.25
N SER A 95 -8.80 -19.76 -129.81
CA SER A 95 -8.39 -20.87 -130.72
C SER A 95 -8.46 -20.50 -132.21
N ASP A 96 -7.40 -20.89 -132.92
CA ASP A 96 -7.27 -21.02 -134.38
C ASP A 96 -6.91 -19.75 -135.20
N SER A 97 -5.61 -19.50 -135.24
CA SER A 97 -4.80 -19.18 -136.43
C SER A 97 -5.01 -17.87 -137.22
N ASP A 98 -4.06 -16.95 -137.07
CA ASP A 98 -3.68 -15.99 -138.11
C ASP A 98 -2.90 -16.69 -139.26
N SER A 99 -3.05 -16.18 -140.49
CA SER A 99 -2.09 -16.36 -141.59
C SER A 99 -2.17 -15.13 -142.51
N ASP A 100 -1.04 -14.74 -143.08
CA ASP A 100 -0.75 -13.36 -143.47
C ASP A 100 -1.43 -12.87 -144.76
N SER A 101 -1.69 -11.56 -144.88
CA SER A 101 -0.92 -10.64 -145.75
C SER A 101 -1.66 -9.33 -146.11
N ASP A 102 -0.89 -8.27 -146.37
CA ASP A 102 -1.33 -7.07 -147.10
C ASP A 102 -1.53 -7.37 -148.59
N ASP A 103 -2.48 -6.69 -149.26
CA ASP A 103 -2.17 -5.98 -150.51
C ASP A 103 -3.19 -4.88 -150.87
N SER A 104 -2.83 -4.08 -151.87
CA SER A 104 -3.60 -3.06 -152.58
C SER A 104 -3.51 -3.33 -154.10
N PRO A 105 -4.03 -2.47 -155.00
CA PRO A 105 -5.32 -1.79 -155.00
C PRO A 105 -6.17 -2.11 -156.26
N LYS A 106 -7.47 -1.78 -156.20
CA LYS A 106 -8.37 -1.37 -157.31
C LYS A 106 -8.39 -2.12 -158.67
N ASN A 107 -9.64 -2.37 -159.07
CA ASN A 107 -10.20 -2.35 -160.45
C ASN A 107 -10.46 -3.72 -161.11
N LYS A 108 -11.59 -3.83 -161.83
CA LYS A 108 -12.02 -5.06 -162.54
C LYS A 108 -11.70 -4.97 -164.04
N GLY A 109 -11.11 -6.02 -164.59
CA GLY A 109 -10.93 -6.26 -166.04
C GLY A 109 -11.82 -7.39 -166.56
N THR A 110 -11.95 -7.49 -167.89
CA THR A 110 -12.94 -8.35 -168.58
C THR A 110 -12.42 -9.77 -168.89
N ARG A 111 -13.34 -10.68 -169.26
CA ARG A 111 -13.18 -12.14 -169.39
C ARG A 111 -12.20 -12.61 -170.51
N ILE A 112 -11.38 -13.61 -170.16
CA ILE A 112 -11.09 -14.91 -170.84
C ILE A 112 -11.11 -14.96 -172.41
N GLY A 113 -10.04 -15.51 -173.02
CA GLY A 113 -9.82 -15.65 -174.50
C GLY A 113 -10.61 -16.79 -175.22
N LYS A 114 -10.16 -17.42 -176.32
CA LYS A 114 -8.88 -17.42 -177.09
C LYS A 114 -9.08 -18.20 -178.44
N PHE A 115 -8.10 -18.18 -179.38
CA PHE A 115 -7.85 -19.06 -180.59
C PHE A 115 -7.98 -18.44 -182.02
N GLU A 116 -7.63 -19.20 -183.08
CA GLU A 116 -6.51 -18.91 -184.03
C GLU A 116 -6.63 -19.56 -185.46
N ASN A 117 -5.78 -19.14 -186.44
CA ASN A 117 -5.34 -19.78 -187.72
C ASN A 117 -6.31 -19.84 -188.96
N ASP A 118 -5.92 -20.02 -190.26
CA ASP A 118 -4.68 -19.70 -191.05
C ASP A 118 -4.80 -19.82 -192.62
N PHE A 119 -4.05 -18.96 -193.37
CA PHE A 119 -3.33 -19.04 -194.68
C PHE A 119 -3.73 -19.74 -196.05
N ASN A 120 -3.71 -18.92 -197.14
CA ASN A 120 -2.96 -19.02 -198.46
C ASN A 120 -3.42 -19.65 -199.83
N ASN A 121 -3.00 -18.94 -200.92
CA ASN A 121 -2.63 -19.34 -202.32
C ASN A 121 -3.70 -19.80 -203.37
N SER A 122 -3.52 -19.69 -204.72
CA SER A 122 -2.70 -18.81 -205.61
C SER A 122 -3.04 -18.94 -207.15
N SER A 123 -2.58 -17.97 -207.98
CA SER A 123 -2.20 -18.07 -209.43
C SER A 123 -3.22 -18.28 -210.60
N GLY A 124 -3.49 -17.21 -211.36
CA GLY A 124 -2.95 -16.99 -212.74
C GLY A 124 -3.57 -17.62 -214.02
N ASN A 125 -4.00 -16.75 -214.95
CA ASN A 125 -3.94 -16.77 -216.45
C ASN A 125 -4.34 -18.05 -217.26
N THR A 126 -5.03 -18.01 -218.42
CA THR A 126 -5.63 -16.91 -219.24
C THR A 126 -6.56 -17.52 -220.30
N LYS A 127 -7.74 -16.93 -220.54
CA LYS A 127 -8.39 -16.79 -221.86
C LYS A 127 -9.55 -15.78 -221.77
N GLN A 128 -9.63 -14.86 -222.72
CA GLN A 128 -10.48 -13.66 -222.62
C GLN A 128 -11.89 -13.83 -223.21
N GLU A 129 -12.74 -12.84 -222.91
CA GLU A 129 -13.90 -12.39 -223.71
C GLU A 129 -15.15 -13.29 -223.82
N LEU A 130 -15.20 -14.47 -223.18
CA LEU A 130 -16.48 -15.21 -222.97
C LEU A 130 -16.93 -15.32 -221.49
N GLU A 131 -16.02 -15.17 -220.52
CA GLU A 131 -16.32 -15.35 -219.09
C GLU A 131 -17.09 -14.16 -218.46
N ILE A 132 -17.02 -12.97 -219.08
CA ILE A 132 -17.42 -11.67 -218.50
C ILE A 132 -18.95 -11.58 -218.27
N ALA A 133 -19.76 -12.35 -218.99
CA ALA A 133 -21.22 -12.37 -218.80
C ALA A 133 -21.68 -13.22 -217.60
N TYR A 134 -20.89 -14.20 -217.15
CA TYR A 134 -21.26 -15.14 -216.09
C TYR A 134 -20.75 -14.76 -214.69
N SER A 135 -19.92 -13.72 -214.57
CA SER A 135 -19.45 -13.20 -213.28
C SER A 135 -20.51 -12.38 -212.55
N LEU A 136 -21.15 -11.42 -213.23
CA LEU A 136 -22.11 -10.46 -212.65
C LEU A 136 -23.36 -11.13 -212.04
N ILE A 137 -23.74 -12.31 -212.50
CA ILE A 137 -24.85 -13.09 -211.91
C ILE A 137 -24.43 -13.65 -210.54
N ARG A 138 -23.21 -14.19 -210.45
CA ARG A 138 -22.67 -14.83 -209.23
C ARG A 138 -22.38 -13.83 -208.11
N GLU A 139 -22.03 -12.59 -208.47
CA GLU A 139 -21.75 -11.51 -207.53
C GLU A 139 -23.01 -11.06 -206.75
N ASN A 140 -24.20 -11.19 -207.35
CA ASN A 140 -25.47 -10.87 -206.69
C ASN A 140 -25.97 -11.95 -205.72
N GLU A 141 -25.66 -13.23 -205.96
CA GLU A 141 -26.05 -14.32 -205.04
C GLU A 141 -25.27 -14.27 -203.71
N ALA A 142 -24.02 -13.77 -203.73
CA ALA A 142 -23.18 -13.63 -202.55
C ALA A 142 -23.74 -12.65 -201.49
N ALA A 143 -24.54 -11.66 -201.90
CA ALA A 143 -25.08 -10.63 -201.01
C ALA A 143 -26.19 -11.15 -200.07
N ILE A 144 -26.81 -12.29 -200.35
CA ILE A 144 -28.00 -12.78 -199.63
C ILE A 144 -27.63 -13.51 -198.33
N TYR A 145 -26.42 -14.09 -198.24
CA TYR A 145 -26.00 -14.87 -197.08
C TYR A 145 -25.52 -14.02 -195.88
N SER A 146 -24.90 -12.87 -196.12
CA SER A 146 -24.36 -12.01 -195.05
C SER A 146 -25.46 -11.30 -194.24
N THR A 147 -26.63 -11.05 -194.83
CA THR A 147 -27.78 -10.47 -194.12
C THR A 147 -28.33 -11.37 -193.01
N GLY A 148 -28.20 -12.70 -193.14
CA GLY A 148 -28.72 -13.67 -192.15
C GLY A 148 -27.93 -13.76 -190.84
N GLU A 149 -26.72 -13.21 -190.77
CA GLU A 149 -25.95 -13.12 -189.52
C GLU A 149 -26.32 -11.90 -188.68
N GLY A 150 -26.81 -10.83 -189.32
CA GLY A 150 -27.25 -9.61 -188.62
C GLY A 150 -28.42 -9.84 -187.67
N GLU A 151 -29.37 -10.70 -188.05
CA GLU A 151 -30.58 -10.96 -187.25
C GLU A 151 -30.29 -11.72 -185.96
N ARG A 152 -29.35 -12.69 -185.96
CA ARG A 152 -28.97 -13.44 -184.74
C ARG A 152 -28.34 -12.52 -183.69
N ASN A 153 -27.43 -11.65 -184.13
CA ASN A 153 -26.77 -10.68 -183.26
C ASN A 153 -27.74 -9.69 -182.60
N ALA A 154 -28.89 -9.40 -183.25
CA ALA A 154 -29.92 -8.53 -182.68
C ALA A 154 -30.73 -9.21 -181.54
N GLU A 155 -30.96 -10.52 -181.63
CA GLU A 155 -31.72 -11.27 -180.63
C GLU A 155 -30.87 -11.54 -179.36
N ASP A 156 -29.57 -11.84 -179.52
CA ASP A 156 -28.62 -11.98 -178.39
C ASP A 156 -28.43 -10.67 -177.61
N LEU A 157 -28.56 -9.50 -178.25
CA LEU A 157 -28.55 -8.22 -177.53
C LEU A 157 -29.80 -8.03 -176.66
N ARG A 158 -30.97 -8.54 -177.08
CA ARG A 158 -32.21 -8.46 -176.28
C ARG A 158 -32.15 -9.33 -175.03
N THR A 159 -31.61 -10.55 -175.13
CA THR A 159 -31.49 -11.46 -173.98
C THR A 159 -30.54 -10.90 -172.91
N ASN A 160 -29.40 -10.33 -173.32
CA ASN A 160 -28.47 -9.62 -172.43
C ASN A 160 -29.13 -8.41 -171.75
N ILE A 161 -29.87 -7.58 -172.49
CA ILE A 161 -30.60 -6.43 -171.92
C ILE A 161 -31.63 -6.89 -170.87
N GLN A 162 -32.33 -8.01 -171.11
CA GLN A 162 -33.30 -8.55 -170.16
C GLN A 162 -32.65 -9.08 -168.88
N GLN A 163 -31.49 -9.75 -168.97
CA GLN A 163 -30.72 -10.18 -167.80
C GLN A 163 -30.23 -8.99 -166.97
N LEU A 164 -29.63 -7.97 -167.61
CA LEU A 164 -29.21 -6.73 -166.94
C LEU A 164 -30.37 -6.00 -166.26
N ARG A 165 -31.60 -6.14 -166.77
CA ARG A 165 -32.81 -5.58 -166.15
C ARG A 165 -33.14 -6.28 -164.83
N GLN A 166 -33.06 -7.61 -164.81
CA GLN A 166 -33.29 -8.43 -163.61
C GLN A 166 -32.17 -8.26 -162.56
N GLU A 167 -30.91 -8.12 -162.98
CA GLU A 167 -29.80 -7.82 -162.06
C GLU A 167 -29.98 -6.45 -161.37
N ASN A 168 -30.38 -5.42 -162.12
CA ASN A 168 -30.68 -4.10 -161.51
C ASN A 168 -31.86 -4.17 -160.52
N GLU A 169 -32.92 -4.91 -160.85
CA GLU A 169 -34.10 -5.07 -159.98
C GLU A 169 -33.75 -5.83 -158.68
N ALA A 170 -32.85 -6.82 -158.74
CA ALA A 170 -32.31 -7.49 -157.56
C ALA A 170 -31.40 -6.57 -156.70
N VAL A 171 -30.53 -5.78 -157.35
CA VAL A 171 -29.66 -4.81 -156.65
C VAL A 171 -30.47 -3.70 -155.97
N GLN A 172 -31.56 -3.24 -156.60
CA GLN A 172 -32.50 -2.27 -156.03
C GLN A 172 -33.10 -2.81 -154.72
N LEU A 173 -33.56 -4.06 -154.70
CA LEU A 173 -34.12 -4.72 -153.51
C LEU A 173 -33.08 -4.95 -152.41
N GLU A 174 -31.83 -5.33 -152.75
CA GLU A 174 -30.78 -5.41 -151.73
C GLU A 174 -30.43 -4.02 -151.16
N LEU A 175 -30.39 -2.97 -151.99
CA LEU A 175 -30.14 -1.61 -151.55
C LEU A 175 -31.23 -1.12 -150.57
N GLU A 176 -32.50 -1.36 -150.88
CA GLU A 176 -33.62 -1.05 -149.98
C GLU A 176 -33.53 -1.83 -148.67
N ALA A 177 -33.13 -3.11 -148.71
CA ALA A 177 -32.87 -3.89 -147.50
C ALA A 177 -31.69 -3.33 -146.66
N LYS A 178 -30.59 -2.89 -147.29
CA LYS A 178 -29.48 -2.22 -146.58
C LYS A 178 -29.93 -0.90 -145.96
N VAL A 179 -30.75 -0.10 -146.66
CA VAL A 179 -31.30 1.16 -146.15
C VAL A 179 -32.22 0.90 -144.94
N GLY A 180 -33.04 -0.16 -144.99
CA GLY A 180 -33.83 -0.62 -143.85
C GLY A 180 -32.95 -0.93 -142.63
N VAL A 181 -31.90 -1.73 -142.80
CA VAL A 181 -30.94 -2.07 -141.73
C VAL A 181 -30.18 -0.84 -141.22
N PHE A 182 -29.81 0.10 -142.11
CA PHE A 182 -29.16 1.36 -141.71
C PHE A 182 -30.09 2.22 -140.84
N SER A 183 -31.40 2.24 -141.13
CA SER A 183 -32.38 2.98 -140.32
C SER A 183 -32.53 2.42 -138.90
N THR A 184 -32.51 1.09 -138.74
CA THR A 184 -32.62 0.44 -137.41
C THR A 184 -31.33 0.58 -136.61
N LEU A 185 -30.17 0.42 -137.25
CA LEU A 185 -28.86 0.68 -136.63
C LEU A 185 -28.71 2.14 -136.18
N LYS A 186 -29.18 3.11 -136.98
CA LYS A 186 -29.20 4.53 -136.58
C LYS A 186 -30.08 4.77 -135.35
N GLY A 187 -31.26 4.16 -135.29
CA GLY A 187 -32.14 4.23 -134.12
C GLY A 187 -31.52 3.61 -132.85
N GLN A 188 -30.75 2.52 -133.01
CA GLN A 188 -30.00 1.90 -131.92
C GLN A 188 -28.83 2.79 -131.45
N LEU A 189 -28.08 3.40 -132.37
CA LEU A 189 -26.99 4.33 -132.05
C LEU A 189 -27.53 5.55 -131.29
N GLU A 190 -28.57 6.20 -131.80
CA GLU A 190 -29.24 7.33 -131.14
C GLU A 190 -29.86 6.96 -129.78
N SER A 191 -30.10 5.67 -129.50
CA SER A 191 -30.53 5.19 -128.19
C SER A 191 -29.34 4.96 -127.25
N ALA A 192 -28.24 4.38 -127.76
CA ALA A 192 -27.01 4.17 -127.00
C ALA A 192 -26.36 5.50 -126.59
N GLU A 193 -26.33 6.49 -127.47
CA GLU A 193 -25.87 7.86 -127.16
C GLU A 193 -26.67 8.49 -126.00
N LYS A 194 -28.00 8.29 -126.00
CA LYS A 194 -28.89 8.76 -124.92
C LYS A 194 -28.69 8.00 -123.61
N GLU A 195 -28.23 6.75 -123.63
CA GLU A 195 -27.85 5.99 -122.44
C GLU A 195 -26.49 6.46 -121.89
N VAL A 196 -25.49 6.64 -122.77
CA VAL A 196 -24.15 7.15 -122.40
C VAL A 196 -24.24 8.56 -121.80
N ALA A 197 -25.12 9.42 -122.32
CA ALA A 197 -25.37 10.74 -121.74
C ALA A 197 -25.91 10.66 -120.30
N LYS A 198 -26.86 9.77 -120.01
CA LYS A 198 -27.36 9.53 -118.64
C LYS A 198 -26.27 9.00 -117.73
N LEU A 199 -25.49 8.02 -118.19
CA LEU A 199 -24.39 7.42 -117.42
C LEU A 199 -23.31 8.45 -117.08
N SER A 200 -22.96 9.34 -118.01
CA SER A 200 -22.03 10.45 -117.76
C SER A 200 -22.58 11.46 -116.74
N GLN A 201 -23.88 11.75 -116.78
CA GLN A 201 -24.52 12.62 -115.78
C GLN A 201 -24.56 11.97 -114.39
N ILE A 202 -24.83 10.67 -114.31
CA ILE A 202 -24.77 9.90 -113.06
C ILE A 202 -23.33 9.84 -112.52
N GLN A 203 -22.33 9.63 -113.38
CA GLN A 203 -20.93 9.64 -112.98
C GLN A 203 -20.52 10.97 -112.34
N LYS A 204 -20.89 12.11 -112.93
CA LYS A 204 -20.60 13.43 -112.34
C LYS A 204 -21.24 13.61 -110.97
N ALA A 205 -22.51 13.22 -110.82
CA ALA A 205 -23.20 13.28 -109.54
C ALA A 205 -22.52 12.40 -108.47
N THR A 206 -22.03 11.20 -108.82
CA THR A 206 -21.30 10.34 -107.88
C THR A 206 -19.88 10.82 -107.61
N GLU A 207 -19.21 11.50 -108.55
CA GLU A 207 -17.93 12.16 -108.31
C GLU A 207 -18.08 13.37 -107.36
N GLU A 208 -19.12 14.19 -107.54
CA GLU A 208 -19.49 15.28 -106.64
C GLU A 208 -19.83 14.77 -105.22
N GLU A 209 -20.62 13.69 -105.11
CA GLU A 209 -20.94 13.06 -103.83
C GLU A 209 -19.70 12.45 -103.15
N ASN A 210 -18.82 11.76 -103.90
CA ASN A 210 -17.55 11.24 -103.38
C ASN A 210 -16.60 12.35 -102.90
N ASN A 211 -16.56 13.50 -103.58
CA ASN A 211 -15.78 14.66 -103.15
C ASN A 211 -16.34 15.30 -101.87
N SER A 212 -17.68 15.38 -101.75
CA SER A 212 -18.37 15.81 -100.52
C SER A 212 -18.08 14.87 -99.35
N LEU A 213 -18.24 13.55 -99.54
CA LEU A 213 -17.95 12.54 -98.52
C LEU A 213 -16.48 12.53 -98.12
N SER A 214 -15.54 12.69 -99.08
CA SER A 214 -14.10 12.79 -98.79
C SER A 214 -13.77 14.01 -97.95
N SER A 215 -14.46 15.13 -98.18
CA SER A 215 -14.31 16.36 -97.39
C SER A 215 -14.84 16.17 -95.95
N GLN A 216 -16.01 15.54 -95.79
CA GLN A 216 -16.57 15.20 -94.48
C GLN A 216 -15.69 14.21 -93.71
N ILE A 217 -15.13 13.20 -94.38
CA ILE A 217 -14.18 12.24 -93.79
C ILE A 217 -12.90 12.94 -93.32
N LEU A 218 -12.38 13.91 -94.08
CA LEU A 218 -11.22 14.71 -93.67
C LEU A 218 -11.53 15.53 -92.41
N GLN A 219 -12.69 16.19 -92.38
CA GLN A 219 -13.13 17.03 -91.27
C GLN A 219 -13.32 16.23 -89.98
N LEU A 220 -14.06 15.11 -90.04
CA LEU A 220 -14.23 14.18 -88.93
C LEU A 220 -12.89 13.60 -88.43
N LYS A 221 -11.94 13.35 -89.33
CA LYS A 221 -10.61 12.83 -88.98
C LYS A 221 -9.79 13.85 -88.17
N ASP A 222 -9.81 15.12 -88.53
CA ASP A 222 -9.13 16.16 -87.75
C ASP A 222 -9.87 16.50 -86.44
N GLU A 223 -11.21 16.42 -86.40
CA GLU A 223 -11.99 16.49 -85.14
C GLU A 223 -11.62 15.35 -84.17
N ILE A 224 -11.58 14.10 -84.65
CA ILE A 224 -11.15 12.94 -83.85
C ILE A 224 -9.72 13.12 -83.33
N LYS A 225 -8.80 13.60 -84.17
CA LYS A 225 -7.41 13.87 -83.81
C LYS A 225 -7.26 14.99 -82.79
N GLN A 226 -8.10 16.03 -82.87
CA GLN A 226 -8.13 17.11 -81.88
C GLN A 226 -8.74 16.65 -80.55
N SER A 227 -9.79 15.83 -80.59
CA SER A 227 -10.38 15.16 -79.41
C SER A 227 -9.42 14.18 -78.74
N GLN A 228 -8.63 13.42 -79.51
CA GLN A 228 -7.55 12.59 -78.98
C GLN A 228 -6.46 13.45 -78.30
N LYS A 229 -6.08 14.58 -78.91
CA LYS A 229 -5.08 15.49 -78.35
C LYS A 229 -5.52 16.10 -77.01
N THR A 230 -6.77 16.55 -76.88
CA THR A 230 -7.29 17.08 -75.60
C THR A 230 -7.38 15.99 -74.54
N ARG A 231 -7.92 14.81 -74.87
CA ARG A 231 -7.98 13.67 -73.93
C ARG A 231 -6.61 13.19 -73.46
N VAL A 232 -5.59 13.19 -74.32
CA VAL A 232 -4.21 12.87 -73.91
C VAL A 232 -3.67 13.91 -72.92
N GLN A 233 -3.92 15.20 -73.15
CA GLN A 233 -3.53 16.27 -72.21
C GLN A 233 -4.27 16.17 -70.87
N GLU A 234 -5.53 15.73 -70.85
CA GLU A 234 -6.27 15.44 -69.61
C GLU A 234 -5.70 14.23 -68.87
N THR A 235 -5.41 13.14 -69.58
CA THR A 235 -4.77 11.95 -68.99
C THR A 235 -3.44 12.31 -68.33
N SER A 236 -2.60 13.13 -68.97
CA SER A 236 -1.33 13.59 -68.37
C SER A 236 -1.53 14.44 -67.11
N LYS A 237 -2.54 15.33 -67.07
CA LYS A 237 -2.85 16.12 -65.87
C LYS A 237 -3.29 15.24 -64.70
N LEU A 238 -4.18 14.28 -64.96
CA LEU A 238 -4.65 13.32 -63.96
C LEU A 238 -3.51 12.45 -63.43
N LEU A 239 -2.59 12.01 -64.29
CA LEU A 239 -1.44 11.20 -63.91
C LEU A 239 -0.48 11.98 -62.97
N ILE A 240 -0.22 13.26 -63.25
CA ILE A 240 0.55 14.14 -62.35
C ILE A 240 -0.14 14.30 -60.99
N GLN A 241 -1.47 14.49 -60.97
CA GLN A 241 -2.25 14.60 -59.72
C GLN A 241 -2.18 13.30 -58.89
N ILE A 242 -2.31 12.14 -59.53
CA ILE A 242 -2.18 10.82 -58.88
C ILE A 242 -0.80 10.66 -58.24
N GLU A 243 0.27 10.99 -58.96
CA GLU A 243 1.64 10.86 -58.44
C GLU A 243 1.90 11.83 -57.28
N THR A 244 1.37 13.07 -57.35
CA THR A 244 1.45 14.06 -56.26
C THR A 244 0.74 13.57 -55.00
N ILE A 245 -0.49 13.05 -55.13
CA ILE A 245 -1.28 12.51 -54.01
C ILE A 245 -0.59 11.27 -53.39
N LYS A 246 0.01 10.41 -54.23
CA LYS A 246 0.79 9.25 -53.81
C LYS A 246 2.04 9.65 -53.00
N GLU A 247 2.74 10.71 -53.39
CA GLU A 247 3.89 11.23 -52.64
C GLU A 247 3.46 11.91 -51.33
N GLU A 248 2.35 12.65 -51.30
CA GLU A 248 1.73 13.12 -50.04
C GLU A 248 1.39 11.96 -49.09
N LEU A 249 0.83 10.86 -49.63
CA LEU A 249 0.48 9.67 -48.84
C LEU A 249 1.73 8.98 -48.29
N MET A 250 2.80 8.81 -49.08
CA MET A 250 4.08 8.28 -48.57
C MET A 250 4.66 9.15 -47.46
N ASN A 251 4.61 10.48 -47.60
CA ASN A 251 5.09 11.40 -46.57
C ASN A 251 4.24 11.32 -45.29
N LYS A 252 2.91 11.21 -45.40
CA LYS A 252 2.00 11.01 -44.25
C LYS A 252 2.28 9.67 -43.55
N ILE A 253 2.47 8.58 -44.31
CA ILE A 253 2.82 7.25 -43.77
C ILE A 253 4.18 7.28 -43.06
N SER A 254 5.21 7.91 -43.66
CA SER A 254 6.54 8.06 -43.04
C SER A 254 6.50 8.88 -41.75
N GLY A 255 5.68 9.95 -41.71
CA GLY A 255 5.44 10.71 -40.48
C GLY A 255 4.75 9.87 -39.39
N GLN A 256 3.69 9.15 -39.75
CA GLN A 256 2.99 8.25 -38.84
C GLN A 256 3.91 7.16 -38.27
N GLN A 257 4.73 6.53 -39.10
CA GLN A 257 5.72 5.51 -38.70
C GLN A 257 6.67 6.04 -37.61
N LYS A 258 7.23 7.24 -37.78
CA LYS A 258 8.11 7.87 -36.78
C LYS A 258 7.38 8.11 -35.45
N THR A 259 6.14 8.62 -35.49
CA THR A 259 5.33 8.79 -34.27
C THR A 259 4.92 7.47 -33.61
N LEU A 260 4.89 6.36 -34.36
CA LEU A 260 4.65 5.02 -33.82
C LEU A 260 5.90 4.53 -33.05
N GLU A 261 7.08 4.63 -33.67
CA GLU A 261 8.35 4.28 -33.01
C GLU A 261 8.62 5.11 -31.75
N GLU A 262 8.23 6.39 -31.74
CA GLU A 262 8.28 7.24 -30.54
C GLU A 262 7.30 6.76 -29.46
N LYS A 263 6.07 6.41 -29.83
CA LYS A 263 5.09 5.84 -28.90
C LYS A 263 5.54 4.50 -28.33
N GLU A 264 6.21 3.65 -29.10
CA GLU A 264 6.79 2.39 -28.59
C GLU A 264 7.91 2.66 -27.57
N LYS A 265 8.80 3.62 -27.84
CA LYS A 265 9.85 4.04 -26.89
C LYS A 265 9.24 4.56 -25.58
N PHE A 266 8.18 5.38 -25.66
CA PHE A 266 7.45 5.83 -24.47
C PHE A 266 6.71 4.68 -23.77
N ALA A 267 6.11 3.72 -24.48
CA ALA A 267 5.45 2.56 -23.89
C ALA A 267 6.42 1.62 -23.15
N VAL A 268 7.68 1.50 -23.61
CA VAL A 268 8.73 0.82 -22.85
C VAL A 268 9.08 1.59 -21.58
N LEU A 269 9.28 2.91 -21.66
CA LEU A 269 9.58 3.74 -20.49
C LEU A 269 8.45 3.76 -19.45
N VAL A 270 7.19 3.73 -19.88
CA VAL A 270 6.03 3.60 -18.99
C VAL A 270 6.07 2.25 -18.26
N ARG A 271 6.28 1.14 -18.98
CA ARG A 271 6.40 -0.21 -18.38
C ARG A 271 7.55 -0.32 -17.38
N ASP A 272 8.68 0.30 -17.68
CA ASP A 272 9.83 0.39 -16.77
C ASP A 272 9.58 1.26 -15.52
N LEU A 273 8.62 2.18 -15.58
CA LEU A 273 8.17 2.98 -14.44
C LEU A 273 7.09 2.26 -13.64
N GLU A 274 6.17 1.54 -14.29
CA GLU A 274 5.19 0.66 -13.65
C GLU A 274 5.89 -0.40 -12.78
N LEU A 275 6.89 -1.11 -13.32
CA LEU A 275 7.70 -2.09 -12.56
C LEU A 275 8.47 -1.46 -11.39
N LYS A 276 8.87 -0.18 -11.48
CA LYS A 276 9.49 0.57 -10.38
C LYS A 276 8.46 0.99 -9.32
N ILE A 277 7.23 1.33 -9.73
CA ILE A 277 6.13 1.63 -8.82
C ILE A 277 5.72 0.36 -8.05
N ASP A 278 5.60 -0.79 -8.72
CA ASP A 278 5.26 -2.07 -8.09
C ASP A 278 6.32 -2.52 -7.07
N SER A 279 7.61 -2.44 -7.44
CA SER A 279 8.70 -2.79 -6.53
C SER A 279 8.82 -1.83 -5.34
N LEU A 280 8.59 -0.53 -5.52
CA LEU A 280 8.50 0.43 -4.41
C LEU A 280 7.24 0.23 -3.55
N SER A 281 6.12 -0.19 -4.15
CA SER A 281 4.87 -0.51 -3.45
C SER A 281 5.04 -1.73 -2.54
N ASN A 282 5.70 -2.78 -3.03
CA ASN A 282 6.02 -3.97 -2.26
C ASN A 282 7.03 -3.68 -1.13
N LEU A 283 8.07 -2.89 -1.39
CA LEU A 283 8.99 -2.46 -0.33
C LEU A 283 8.29 -1.60 0.74
N LYS A 284 7.33 -0.75 0.33
CA LYS A 284 6.51 0.04 1.24
C LYS A 284 5.61 -0.83 2.11
N SER A 285 4.92 -1.84 1.55
CA SER A 285 4.04 -2.72 2.32
C SER A 285 4.81 -3.58 3.32
N GLU A 286 5.99 -4.09 2.94
CA GLU A 286 6.91 -4.83 3.83
C GLU A 286 7.44 -3.95 4.98
N LEU A 287 7.83 -2.70 4.70
CA LEU A 287 8.24 -1.73 5.72
C LEU A 287 7.09 -1.34 6.66
N GLU A 288 5.87 -1.17 6.15
CA GLU A 288 4.68 -0.93 6.97
C GLU A 288 4.35 -2.14 7.86
N GLU A 289 4.50 -3.37 7.39
CA GLU A 289 4.26 -4.57 8.20
C GLU A 289 5.32 -4.72 9.30
N ARG A 290 6.57 -4.38 8.98
CA ARG A 290 7.67 -4.28 9.95
C ARG A 290 7.50 -3.14 10.95
N LEU A 291 6.69 -2.12 10.63
CA LEU A 291 6.27 -1.08 11.56
C LEU A 291 5.07 -1.53 12.42
N ARG A 292 4.07 -2.20 11.83
CA ARG A 292 2.90 -2.77 12.53
C ARG A 292 3.33 -3.76 13.63
N THR A 293 4.24 -4.66 13.31
CA THR A 293 4.83 -5.62 14.28
C THR A 293 5.55 -4.91 15.42
N LYS A 294 6.46 -3.97 15.12
CA LYS A 294 7.15 -3.17 16.16
C LYS A 294 6.20 -2.34 17.03
N ILE A 295 5.10 -1.84 16.50
CA ILE A 295 4.07 -1.15 17.29
C ILE A 295 3.40 -2.13 18.27
N GLN A 296 3.12 -3.37 17.84
CA GLN A 296 2.58 -4.41 18.69
C GLN A 296 3.56 -4.80 19.82
N ASP A 297 4.86 -4.92 19.53
CA ASP A 297 5.92 -5.17 20.52
C ASP A 297 5.95 -4.05 21.58
N VAL A 298 5.87 -2.79 21.15
CA VAL A 298 5.85 -1.61 22.05
C VAL A 298 4.58 -1.59 22.93
N ILE A 299 3.43 -2.02 22.41
CA ILE A 299 2.20 -2.16 23.21
C ILE A 299 2.38 -3.24 24.29
N GLN A 300 2.92 -4.41 23.95
CA GLN A 300 3.17 -5.48 24.92
C GLN A 300 4.16 -5.05 26.01
N LEU A 301 5.27 -4.40 25.64
CA LEU A 301 6.24 -3.85 26.58
C LEU A 301 5.66 -2.73 27.46
N HIS A 302 4.71 -1.93 26.94
CA HIS A 302 4.00 -0.93 27.73
C HIS A 302 3.06 -1.58 28.76
N GLU A 303 2.32 -2.62 28.36
CA GLU A 303 1.50 -3.38 29.31
C GLU A 303 2.32 -4.05 30.41
N GLU A 304 3.45 -4.67 30.07
CA GLU A 304 4.36 -5.27 31.05
C GLU A 304 4.94 -4.23 32.01
N LYS A 305 5.37 -3.08 31.47
CA LYS A 305 5.84 -1.94 32.28
C LYS A 305 4.79 -1.45 33.27
N GLU A 306 3.53 -1.31 32.85
CA GLU A 306 2.46 -0.87 33.76
C GLU A 306 2.09 -1.96 34.78
N LYS A 307 2.14 -3.26 34.42
CA LYS A 307 2.00 -4.39 35.37
C LYS A 307 3.12 -4.34 36.45
N LEU A 308 4.37 -4.16 36.05
CA LEU A 308 5.53 -4.02 36.97
C LEU A 308 5.43 -2.76 37.86
N LYS A 309 4.95 -1.65 37.30
CA LYS A 309 4.71 -0.39 38.03
C LYS A 309 3.62 -0.54 39.11
N VAL A 310 2.55 -1.28 38.84
CA VAL A 310 1.54 -1.63 39.86
C VAL A 310 2.18 -2.47 40.97
N GLN A 311 2.97 -3.50 40.62
CA GLN A 311 3.69 -4.33 41.60
C GLN A 311 4.66 -3.51 42.47
N ASN A 312 5.42 -2.59 41.88
CA ASN A 312 6.27 -1.67 42.64
C ASN A 312 5.45 -0.82 43.61
N SER A 313 4.30 -0.27 43.20
CA SER A 313 3.43 0.49 44.10
C SER A 313 2.86 -0.32 45.27
N GLU A 314 2.76 -1.66 45.14
CA GLU A 314 2.44 -2.54 46.26
C GLU A 314 3.65 -2.80 47.16
N LEU A 315 4.84 -2.95 46.58
CA LEU A 315 6.09 -3.11 47.33
C LEU A 315 6.41 -1.85 48.15
N ASP A 316 6.18 -0.66 47.59
CA ASP A 316 6.31 0.63 48.31
C ASP A 316 5.34 0.71 49.49
N LYS A 317 4.06 0.32 49.30
CA LYS A 317 3.08 0.22 50.39
C LYS A 317 3.50 -0.80 51.46
N LYS A 318 4.05 -1.95 51.06
CA LYS A 318 4.57 -2.97 51.99
C LYS A 318 5.79 -2.44 52.75
N SER A 319 6.67 -1.70 52.08
CA SER A 319 7.85 -1.04 52.65
C SER A 319 7.47 0.02 53.69
N SER A 320 6.54 0.93 53.37
CA SER A 320 6.01 1.93 54.33
C SER A 320 5.43 1.25 55.57
N ASN A 321 4.59 0.23 55.40
CA ASN A 321 4.01 -0.52 56.53
C ASN A 321 5.08 -1.24 57.40
N ILE A 322 6.23 -1.62 56.84
CA ILE A 322 7.36 -2.19 57.58
C ILE A 322 8.13 -1.06 58.29
N GLN A 323 8.33 0.08 57.65
CA GLN A 323 8.97 1.26 58.24
C GLN A 323 8.17 1.81 59.42
N ASP A 324 6.84 1.90 59.31
CA ASP A 324 5.96 2.35 60.39
C ASP A 324 5.99 1.40 61.60
N LYS A 325 6.06 0.08 61.36
CA LYS A 325 6.28 -0.91 62.42
C LYS A 325 7.67 -0.77 63.05
N GLY A 326 8.71 -0.54 62.24
CA GLY A 326 10.07 -0.30 62.70
C GLY A 326 10.21 0.97 63.53
N ASN A 327 9.46 2.03 63.20
CA ASN A 327 9.40 3.27 63.98
C ASN A 327 8.73 3.03 65.34
N LYS A 328 7.58 2.34 65.38
CA LYS A 328 6.89 1.99 66.64
C LYS A 328 7.78 1.13 67.56
N LEU A 329 8.44 0.11 67.02
CA LEU A 329 9.39 -0.70 67.79
C LEU A 329 10.60 0.11 68.28
N ARG A 330 11.04 1.15 67.54
CA ARG A 330 12.09 2.08 67.98
C ARG A 330 11.62 2.99 69.12
N GLU A 331 10.38 3.47 69.08
CA GLU A 331 9.75 4.24 70.16
C GLU A 331 9.59 3.38 71.42
N GLU A 332 9.10 2.15 71.28
CA GLU A 332 9.03 1.17 72.37
C GLU A 332 10.42 0.89 72.97
N MET A 333 11.45 0.66 72.14
CA MET A 333 12.83 0.50 72.61
C MET A 333 13.35 1.74 73.34
N ALA A 334 13.06 2.96 72.87
CA ALA A 334 13.47 4.19 73.53
C ALA A 334 12.79 4.36 74.89
N VAL A 335 11.50 4.04 75.00
CA VAL A 335 10.77 4.03 76.28
C VAL A 335 11.33 2.99 77.25
N GLN A 336 11.65 1.78 76.79
CA GLN A 336 12.28 0.76 77.64
C GLN A 336 13.71 1.16 78.05
N GLN A 337 14.49 1.77 77.16
CA GLN A 337 15.83 2.27 77.48
C GLN A 337 15.78 3.41 78.52
N SER A 338 14.76 4.27 78.46
CA SER A 338 14.49 5.29 79.48
C SER A 338 14.21 4.64 80.85
N LYS A 339 13.29 3.67 80.90
CA LYS A 339 12.99 2.90 82.13
C LYS A 339 14.20 2.16 82.69
N ILE A 340 15.03 1.56 81.84
CA ILE A 340 16.30 0.91 82.26
C ILE A 340 17.26 1.94 82.88
N SER A 341 17.29 3.17 82.35
CA SER A 341 18.13 4.25 82.87
C SER A 341 17.63 4.79 84.22
N GLU A 342 16.31 4.90 84.37
CA GLU A 342 15.63 5.25 85.62
C GLU A 342 15.84 4.19 86.71
N VAL A 343 15.65 2.91 86.38
CA VAL A 343 15.93 1.78 87.29
C VAL A 343 17.41 1.74 87.69
N LYS A 344 18.34 2.02 86.77
CA LYS A 344 19.77 2.15 87.11
C LYS A 344 20.04 3.28 88.09
N LYS A 345 19.41 4.45 87.92
CA LYS A 345 19.54 5.57 88.86
C LYS A 345 19.03 5.21 90.26
N ILE A 346 17.87 4.55 90.34
CA ILE A 346 17.30 4.05 91.60
C ILE A 346 18.22 3.00 92.25
N LEU A 347 18.85 2.14 91.45
CA LEU A 347 19.84 1.17 91.95
C LEU A 347 21.09 1.85 92.50
N THR A 348 21.66 2.85 91.83
CA THR A 348 22.81 3.61 92.37
C THR A 348 22.45 4.39 93.62
N GLU A 349 21.27 5.01 93.67
CA GLU A 349 20.77 5.69 94.89
C GLU A 349 20.62 4.71 96.06
N ARG A 350 20.20 3.46 95.78
CA ARG A 350 20.11 2.39 96.79
C ARG A 350 21.45 1.78 97.18
N GLU A 351 22.42 1.77 96.27
CA GLU A 351 23.80 1.37 96.55
C GLU A 351 24.48 2.39 97.48
N ASP A 352 24.29 3.69 97.22
CA ASP A 352 24.73 4.77 98.11
C ASP A 352 24.03 4.73 99.48
N GLU A 353 22.70 4.50 99.53
CA GLU A 353 21.97 4.26 100.79
C GLU A 353 22.55 3.08 101.59
N LEU A 354 22.86 1.96 100.92
CA LEU A 354 23.45 0.77 101.54
C LEU A 354 24.86 1.03 102.06
N ILE A 355 25.72 1.71 101.29
CA ILE A 355 27.07 2.11 101.73
C ILE A 355 26.97 3.02 102.96
N ALA A 356 26.04 3.98 102.98
CA ALA A 356 25.82 4.86 104.12
C ALA A 356 25.30 4.11 105.36
N LEU A 357 24.42 3.11 105.19
CA LEU A 357 23.95 2.25 106.28
C LEU A 357 25.04 1.31 106.79
N GLN A 358 25.83 0.71 105.91
CA GLN A 358 26.96 -0.15 106.27
C GLN A 358 28.04 0.64 107.03
N THR A 359 28.31 1.89 106.63
CA THR A 359 29.22 2.80 107.35
C THR A 359 28.68 3.12 108.75
N LYS A 360 27.38 3.41 108.89
CA LYS A 360 26.74 3.61 110.21
C LYS A 360 26.82 2.36 111.09
N LEU A 361 26.57 1.18 110.51
CA LEU A 361 26.62 -0.10 111.23
C LEU A 361 28.06 -0.41 111.69
N TYR A 362 29.06 -0.15 110.86
CA TYR A 362 30.48 -0.27 111.24
C TYR A 362 30.84 0.67 112.40
N ASN A 363 30.40 1.93 112.37
CA ASN A 363 30.62 2.87 113.45
C ASN A 363 29.95 2.42 114.76
N VAL A 364 28.69 1.96 114.69
CA VAL A 364 27.97 1.41 115.86
C VAL A 364 28.63 0.12 116.37
N GLN A 365 29.18 -0.73 115.50
CA GLN A 365 29.95 -1.90 115.92
C GLN A 365 31.25 -1.52 116.64
N ASN A 366 31.97 -0.50 116.16
CA ASN A 366 33.17 0.00 116.83
C ASN A 366 32.85 0.64 118.18
N GLU A 367 31.76 1.42 118.26
CA GLU A 367 31.29 2.04 119.50
C GLU A 367 30.81 0.99 120.51
N ALA A 368 30.04 -0.01 120.07
CA ALA A 368 29.64 -1.14 120.91
C ALA A 368 30.85 -1.98 121.35
N ALA A 369 31.85 -2.18 120.49
CA ALA A 369 33.09 -2.85 120.88
C ALA A 369 33.87 -2.05 121.94
N PHE A 370 33.93 -0.72 121.81
CA PHE A 370 34.54 0.17 122.81
C PHE A 370 33.80 0.13 124.16
N GLN A 371 32.46 0.12 124.12
CA GLN A 371 31.63 -0.06 125.32
C GLN A 371 31.84 -1.45 125.95
N ILE A 372 31.97 -2.51 125.15
CA ILE A 372 32.28 -3.87 125.63
C ILE A 372 33.67 -3.93 126.26
N THR A 373 34.70 -3.24 125.72
CA THR A 373 36.01 -3.17 126.37
C THR A 373 35.96 -2.41 127.70
N ALA A 374 35.28 -1.26 127.76
CA ALA A 374 35.12 -0.50 129.01
C ALA A 374 34.36 -1.30 130.09
N LEU A 375 33.26 -1.96 129.72
CA LEU A 375 32.52 -2.87 130.62
C LEU A 375 33.36 -4.10 131.01
N SER A 376 34.27 -4.57 130.17
CA SER A 376 35.19 -5.67 130.52
C SER A 376 36.26 -5.21 131.52
N GLU A 377 36.76 -3.98 131.40
CA GLU A 377 37.65 -3.37 132.38
C GLU A 377 36.93 -3.16 133.73
N GLU A 378 35.68 -2.68 133.73
CA GLU A 378 34.85 -2.55 134.93
C GLU A 378 34.56 -3.93 135.57
N VAL A 379 34.20 -4.94 134.79
CA VAL A 379 33.97 -6.31 135.29
C VAL A 379 35.25 -6.97 135.81
N ASN A 380 36.42 -6.63 135.27
CA ASN A 380 37.71 -7.06 135.82
C ASN A 380 38.01 -6.34 137.15
N HIS A 381 37.78 -5.03 137.24
CA HIS A 381 37.96 -4.29 138.48
C HIS A 381 37.03 -4.79 139.61
N LEU A 382 35.74 -5.00 139.31
CA LEU A 382 34.77 -5.60 140.24
C LEU A 382 35.12 -7.06 140.61
N ARG A 383 35.81 -7.79 139.72
CA ARG A 383 36.35 -9.12 140.05
C ARG A 383 37.53 -9.01 141.02
N GLU A 384 38.46 -8.09 140.80
CA GLU A 384 39.58 -7.84 141.71
C GLU A 384 39.10 -7.37 143.08
N GLU A 385 38.13 -6.44 143.14
CA GLU A 385 37.45 -6.02 144.36
C GLU A 385 36.76 -7.21 145.05
N LYS A 386 36.06 -8.06 144.30
CA LYS A 386 35.45 -9.28 144.85
C LYS A 386 36.48 -10.24 145.43
N GLU A 387 37.63 -10.47 144.78
CA GLU A 387 38.67 -11.37 145.33
C GLU A 387 39.38 -10.74 146.56
N HIS A 388 39.52 -9.41 146.61
CA HIS A 388 39.92 -8.68 147.82
C HIS A 388 38.91 -8.89 148.96
N LEU A 389 37.62 -8.61 148.71
CA LEU A 389 36.54 -8.81 149.68
C LEU A 389 36.36 -10.27 150.09
N TRP A 390 36.67 -11.24 149.21
CA TRP A 390 36.66 -12.66 149.55
C TRP A 390 37.85 -13.02 150.47
N SER A 391 39.02 -12.43 150.23
CA SER A 391 40.19 -12.57 151.09
C SER A 391 39.97 -11.95 152.48
N GLU A 392 39.35 -10.76 152.52
CA GLU A 392 38.93 -10.10 153.76
C GLU A 392 37.85 -10.90 154.50
N LYS A 393 36.83 -11.39 153.77
CA LYS A 393 35.80 -12.29 154.32
C LYS A 393 36.40 -13.56 154.90
N SER A 394 37.38 -14.17 154.25
CA SER A 394 38.08 -15.36 154.75
C SER A 394 38.84 -15.07 156.05
N LEU A 395 39.52 -13.93 156.13
CA LEU A 395 40.18 -13.46 157.36
C LEU A 395 39.17 -13.20 158.50
N LEU A 396 38.05 -12.58 158.17
CA LEU A 396 36.94 -12.33 159.11
C LEU A 396 36.24 -13.63 159.53
N GLU A 397 36.08 -14.62 158.65
CA GLU A 397 35.53 -15.93 159.00
C GLU A 397 36.46 -16.69 159.96
N VAL A 398 37.79 -16.61 159.79
CA VAL A 398 38.75 -17.15 160.77
C VAL A 398 38.69 -16.41 162.12
N GLN A 399 38.30 -15.13 162.13
CA GLN A 399 38.08 -14.36 163.36
C GLN A 399 36.71 -14.66 164.01
N ILE A 400 35.67 -14.85 163.19
CA ILE A 400 34.32 -15.25 163.62
C ILE A 400 34.35 -16.67 164.16
N GLU A 401 35.06 -17.61 163.55
CA GLU A 401 35.18 -18.99 164.03
C GLU A 401 35.83 -19.03 165.43
N ARG A 402 36.86 -18.21 165.65
CA ARG A 402 37.49 -18.03 166.98
C ARG A 402 36.49 -17.45 167.99
N SER A 403 35.77 -16.40 167.61
CA SER A 403 34.77 -15.77 168.47
C SER A 403 33.52 -16.65 168.69
N ASN A 404 33.19 -17.54 167.76
CA ASN A 404 32.10 -18.52 167.85
C ASN A 404 32.49 -19.69 168.74
N GLN A 405 33.75 -20.14 168.71
CA GLN A 405 34.28 -21.11 169.68
C GLN A 405 34.17 -20.54 171.10
N GLU A 406 34.69 -19.31 171.32
CA GLU A 406 34.54 -18.56 172.58
C GLU A 406 33.06 -18.35 172.98
N SER A 407 32.18 -18.11 172.00
CA SER A 407 30.75 -17.90 172.25
C SER A 407 29.96 -19.19 172.47
N MET A 408 30.35 -20.33 171.88
CA MET A 408 29.75 -21.64 172.14
C MET A 408 30.08 -22.11 173.56
N GLU A 409 31.30 -21.86 174.02
CA GLU A 409 31.71 -22.04 175.42
C GLU A 409 30.90 -21.16 176.40
N SER A 410 30.28 -20.08 175.91
CA SER A 410 29.34 -19.25 176.66
C SER A 410 27.86 -19.62 176.46
N LEU A 411 27.43 -20.03 175.26
CA LEU A 411 26.03 -20.32 174.93
C LEU A 411 25.59 -21.70 175.43
N ALA A 412 26.52 -22.64 175.57
CA ALA A 412 26.32 -23.87 176.34
C ALA A 412 25.99 -23.61 177.83
N ARG A 413 26.24 -22.39 178.36
CA ARG A 413 25.76 -21.96 179.69
C ARG A 413 24.35 -21.34 179.66
N LEU A 414 23.82 -20.96 178.48
CA LEU A 414 22.56 -20.24 178.31
C LEU A 414 21.40 -21.11 177.79
N GLU A 415 21.63 -22.09 176.91
CA GLU A 415 20.55 -23.00 176.48
C GLU A 415 19.94 -23.80 177.64
N TYR A 416 20.72 -23.97 178.71
CA TYR A 416 20.30 -24.43 180.03
C TYR A 416 19.09 -23.66 180.64
N GLN A 417 18.74 -22.47 180.11
CA GLN A 417 17.72 -21.58 180.68
C GLN A 417 16.41 -21.46 179.90
N ASN A 418 16.37 -21.70 178.58
CA ASN A 418 15.32 -21.12 177.71
C ASN A 418 14.23 -22.10 177.21
N THR A 419 14.19 -23.33 177.70
CA THR A 419 13.24 -24.38 177.26
C THR A 419 11.82 -24.24 177.84
N GLU A 420 11.42 -23.03 178.25
CA GLU A 420 10.38 -22.80 179.26
C GLU A 420 9.04 -22.21 178.73
N LEU A 421 8.95 -21.73 177.47
CA LEU A 421 7.97 -20.66 177.12
C LEU A 421 6.95 -20.85 175.96
N GLN A 422 6.97 -21.90 175.12
CA GLN A 422 6.56 -21.72 173.69
C GLN A 422 5.08 -21.92 173.25
N ASN A 423 4.18 -22.58 174.00
CA ASN A 423 2.97 -23.25 173.43
C ASN A 423 1.73 -22.33 173.11
N LYS A 424 1.46 -21.96 171.83
CA LYS A 424 0.54 -20.83 171.37
C LYS A 424 -0.43 -21.12 170.17
N ILE A 425 -1.05 -20.09 169.52
CA ILE A 425 -2.40 -20.11 168.83
C ILE A 425 -2.52 -19.44 167.40
N ARG A 426 -3.59 -19.72 166.59
CA ARG A 426 -3.95 -19.08 165.25
C ARG A 426 -5.31 -19.57 164.61
N ASP A 427 -6.16 -18.75 163.95
CA ASP A 427 -7.38 -19.22 163.16
C ASP A 427 -8.21 -18.22 162.25
N LYS A 428 -8.86 -18.76 161.16
CA LYS A 428 -10.17 -18.50 160.39
C LYS A 428 -10.65 -17.20 159.63
N ASP A 429 -11.21 -17.41 158.41
CA ASP A 429 -12.01 -16.50 157.50
C ASP A 429 -12.76 -17.27 156.34
N GLU A 430 -13.78 -16.71 155.59
CA GLU A 430 -14.50 -17.38 154.42
C GLU A 430 -15.55 -16.56 153.54
N LYS A 431 -15.93 -17.08 152.32
CA LYS A 431 -17.17 -16.85 151.45
C LYS A 431 -17.30 -15.55 150.55
N LEU A 432 -18.15 -15.33 149.50
CA LEU A 432 -19.13 -16.09 148.62
C LEU A 432 -19.48 -15.33 147.26
N LYS A 433 -20.33 -15.87 146.34
CA LYS A 433 -20.95 -15.20 145.13
C LYS A 433 -22.28 -15.89 144.65
N GLU A 434 -23.12 -15.22 143.82
CA GLU A 434 -24.45 -15.71 143.29
C GLU A 434 -24.69 -15.69 141.73
N GLN A 435 -25.80 -15.14 141.17
CA GLN A 435 -26.48 -15.64 139.92
C GLN A 435 -26.99 -14.57 138.88
N GLU A 436 -27.40 -14.99 137.65
CA GLU A 436 -27.75 -14.16 136.45
C GLU A 436 -28.86 -14.81 135.50
N GLU A 437 -29.52 -14.08 134.55
CA GLU A 437 -30.69 -14.62 133.74
C GLU A 437 -30.97 -14.16 132.25
N THR A 438 -31.73 -13.07 131.99
CA THR A 438 -33.05 -12.98 131.23
C THR A 438 -33.31 -13.33 129.70
N PHE A 439 -33.80 -12.40 128.84
CA PHE A 439 -35.07 -12.55 128.04
C PHE A 439 -35.12 -12.09 126.52
N VAL A 440 -36.12 -12.57 125.72
CA VAL A 440 -36.37 -12.33 124.25
C VAL A 440 -37.88 -12.39 123.86
N LYS A 441 -38.47 -11.51 122.98
CA LYS A 441 -39.89 -11.75 122.47
C LYS A 441 -40.59 -11.03 121.26
N LEU A 442 -40.10 -9.99 120.56
CA LEU A 442 -40.95 -9.23 119.58
C LEU A 442 -40.71 -9.58 118.09
N SER A 443 -41.79 -9.84 117.33
CA SER A 443 -41.74 -10.51 116.01
C SER A 443 -42.72 -10.00 114.92
N GLU A 444 -42.37 -10.26 113.65
CA GLU A 444 -43.22 -10.65 112.50
C GLU A 444 -44.20 -9.72 111.74
N GLU A 445 -44.48 -8.46 112.11
CA GLU A 445 -45.60 -7.76 111.43
C GLU A 445 -45.36 -7.20 110.00
N HIS A 446 -46.39 -7.41 109.16
CA HIS A 446 -46.76 -6.72 107.90
C HIS A 446 -45.96 -6.92 106.59
N LYS A 447 -46.17 -8.10 105.99
CA LYS A 447 -45.95 -8.41 104.56
C LYS A 447 -47.29 -8.53 103.79
N LYS A 448 -47.93 -7.40 103.41
CA LYS A 448 -49.11 -7.32 102.50
C LYS A 448 -49.47 -5.86 102.15
N LEU A 449 -50.14 -5.65 101.00
CA LEU A 449 -50.44 -4.39 100.26
C LEU A 449 -49.32 -3.96 99.28
N GLU A 450 -49.60 -3.56 98.04
CA GLU A 450 -50.85 -3.71 97.25
C GLU A 450 -50.53 -3.87 95.76
N VAL A 451 -51.37 -4.61 95.02
CA VAL A 451 -51.30 -4.76 93.56
C VAL A 451 -52.57 -4.20 92.92
N LYS A 452 -52.48 -3.07 92.19
CA LYS A 452 -53.29 -2.66 91.00
C LYS A 452 -52.78 -1.31 90.45
N PHE A 453 -52.55 -1.22 89.13
CA PHE A 453 -53.53 -0.68 88.17
C PHE A 453 -53.00 -0.84 86.72
N GLN A 454 -53.87 -0.70 85.72
CA GLN A 454 -53.61 -0.92 84.27
C GLN A 454 -54.21 0.23 83.43
N ASN A 455 -53.75 0.41 82.16
CA ASN A 455 -54.52 0.66 80.90
C ASN A 455 -53.78 1.55 79.85
N SER A 456 -53.59 1.06 78.60
CA SER A 456 -53.05 1.82 77.41
C SER A 456 -53.00 1.01 76.10
N GLU A 457 -53.32 1.58 74.90
CA GLU A 457 -53.02 1.04 73.54
C GLU A 457 -53.21 2.13 72.42
N GLU A 458 -53.26 1.72 71.14
CA GLU A 458 -53.56 2.43 69.86
C GLU A 458 -52.39 2.60 68.83
N ASN A 459 -52.74 2.57 67.52
CA ASN A 459 -51.93 1.97 66.42
C ASN A 459 -52.23 2.56 64.98
N PRO A 460 -51.79 2.05 63.78
CA PRO A 460 -51.32 2.87 62.62
C PRO A 460 -51.94 2.56 61.20
N LYS A 461 -51.42 3.15 60.08
CA LYS A 461 -51.74 2.97 58.59
C LYS A 461 -50.87 3.94 57.72
N THR A 462 -50.60 3.94 56.38
CA THR A 462 -50.81 3.18 55.08
C THR A 462 -49.45 3.15 54.28
N THR A 463 -49.14 2.67 53.04
CA THR A 463 -49.71 2.06 51.79
C THR A 463 -50.38 2.95 50.69
N GLU A 464 -50.18 2.81 49.34
CA GLU A 464 -49.07 2.28 48.47
C GLU A 464 -49.24 2.47 46.90
N ARG A 465 -48.18 2.18 46.09
CA ARG A 465 -48.02 1.72 44.65
C ARG A 465 -48.71 2.36 43.37
N ASN A 466 -47.86 2.92 42.47
CA ASN A 466 -47.63 2.77 40.99
C ASN A 466 -48.67 2.45 39.85
N ILE A 467 -48.63 3.28 38.76
CA ILE A 467 -48.51 3.00 37.28
C ILE A 467 -49.76 2.53 36.42
N GLU A 468 -49.69 2.74 35.07
CA GLU A 468 -50.57 2.35 33.90
C GLU A 468 -51.69 3.37 33.46
N GLU A 469 -52.05 3.61 32.16
CA GLU A 469 -51.36 3.62 30.84
C GLU A 469 -52.24 4.28 29.70
N ILE A 470 -51.68 4.61 28.50
CA ILE A 470 -52.33 4.74 27.15
C ILE A 470 -53.37 5.89 26.88
N GLU A 471 -53.84 6.16 25.63
CA GLU A 471 -53.21 6.81 24.44
C GLU A 471 -54.29 7.22 23.36
N VAL A 472 -54.03 8.27 22.55
CA VAL A 472 -54.60 8.67 21.21
C VAL A 472 -56.10 8.46 20.82
N GLN A 473 -56.80 9.52 20.35
CA GLN A 473 -57.90 9.41 19.34
C GLN A 473 -58.23 10.70 18.51
N PHE A 474 -57.77 10.75 17.25
CA PHE A 474 -58.24 11.43 16.00
C PHE A 474 -58.88 12.85 15.88
N ARG A 475 -58.67 13.44 14.67
CA ARG A 475 -59.47 14.50 14.00
C ARG A 475 -60.27 13.91 12.82
N LYS A 476 -61.41 14.53 12.44
CA LYS A 476 -61.90 14.62 11.03
C LYS A 476 -63.09 15.59 10.83
N ASP A 477 -63.46 15.78 9.55
CA ASP A 477 -64.69 16.38 8.96
C ASP A 477 -64.67 17.87 8.51
N VAL A 478 -65.08 18.10 7.24
CA VAL A 478 -65.05 19.38 6.50
C VAL A 478 -66.18 19.55 5.44
N ASP A 479 -66.73 18.48 4.85
CA ASP A 479 -67.38 18.54 3.52
C ASP A 479 -68.91 18.78 3.53
N ARG A 480 -69.43 19.82 2.84
CA ARG A 480 -70.88 19.91 2.51
C ARG A 480 -71.30 20.87 1.37
N LEU A 481 -71.05 22.18 1.50
CA LEU A 481 -71.87 23.23 0.86
C LEU A 481 -71.37 23.66 -0.54
N GLU A 482 -72.12 23.32 -1.59
CA GLU A 482 -71.69 23.49 -3.00
C GLU A 482 -72.91 23.63 -3.98
N GLU A 483 -73.96 24.37 -3.62
CA GLU A 483 -75.34 24.13 -4.15
C GLU A 483 -75.92 25.20 -5.13
N ASN A 484 -75.22 26.30 -5.42
CA ASN A 484 -75.86 27.57 -5.86
C ASN A 484 -75.79 27.95 -7.37
N ILE A 485 -76.04 27.07 -8.36
CA ILE A 485 -75.56 27.29 -9.76
C ILE A 485 -76.58 27.36 -10.95
N GLU A 486 -77.78 26.77 -10.92
CA GLU A 486 -78.42 26.25 -12.16
C GLU A 486 -79.28 27.19 -13.08
N ASP A 487 -79.74 28.37 -12.66
CA ASP A 487 -81.04 28.90 -13.11
C ASP A 487 -81.24 29.55 -14.53
N LEU A 488 -80.25 29.63 -15.44
CA LEU A 488 -80.19 30.75 -16.44
C LEU A 488 -80.62 30.55 -17.92
N LYS A 489 -81.10 29.38 -18.37
CA LYS A 489 -81.18 29.01 -19.82
C LYS A 489 -82.59 29.08 -20.46
N ARG A 490 -82.82 29.89 -21.51
CA ARG A 490 -84.15 30.11 -22.17
C ARG A 490 -84.17 30.10 -23.74
N SER A 491 -84.73 31.11 -24.45
CA SER A 491 -85.45 30.92 -25.76
C SER A 491 -85.10 31.88 -26.96
N LEU A 492 -85.70 31.64 -28.15
CA LEU A 492 -85.50 32.20 -29.53
C LEU A 492 -86.70 31.77 -30.46
N GLU A 493 -87.00 32.35 -31.67
CA GLU A 493 -87.78 31.78 -32.86
C GLU A 493 -88.48 32.83 -33.84
N MET A 494 -88.99 32.42 -35.06
CA MET A 494 -89.90 33.10 -36.09
C MET A 494 -89.34 33.67 -37.46
N LYS A 495 -90.00 33.46 -38.66
CA LYS A 495 -90.04 34.25 -39.98
C LYS A 495 -90.51 33.47 -41.28
N GLY A 496 -91.00 34.11 -42.39
CA GLY A 496 -91.30 33.46 -43.72
C GLY A 496 -91.89 34.28 -44.92
N ASP A 497 -92.00 33.64 -46.11
CA ASP A 497 -92.71 33.90 -47.42
C ASP A 497 -92.23 34.89 -48.55
N GLU A 498 -91.83 34.34 -49.71
CA GLU A 498 -91.72 34.94 -51.08
C GLU A 498 -91.64 33.82 -52.16
N VAL A 499 -91.75 34.09 -53.49
CA VAL A 499 -92.02 33.06 -54.53
C VAL A 499 -91.15 32.99 -55.84
N SER A 500 -91.60 33.46 -57.03
CA SER A 500 -91.49 32.62 -58.27
C SER A 500 -90.95 33.16 -59.62
N THR A 501 -91.69 33.97 -60.40
CA THR A 501 -91.93 33.62 -61.83
C THR A 501 -91.14 34.37 -62.94
N LEU A 502 -90.32 33.65 -63.73
CA LEU A 502 -89.46 34.19 -64.82
C LEU A 502 -89.21 33.15 -65.98
N VAL A 503 -89.92 33.19 -67.13
CA VAL A 503 -89.95 32.02 -68.08
C VAL A 503 -89.39 32.23 -69.51
N GLU A 504 -90.21 32.43 -70.56
CA GLU A 504 -89.90 31.98 -71.95
C GLU A 504 -88.58 32.47 -72.60
N ASN A 505 -88.04 33.62 -72.17
CA ASN A 505 -86.70 34.08 -72.59
C ASN A 505 -85.59 33.03 -72.36
N LEU A 506 -85.80 32.10 -71.42
CA LEU A 506 -84.93 30.95 -71.17
C LEU A 506 -84.57 30.15 -72.44
N ARG A 507 -85.45 30.04 -73.46
CA ARG A 507 -85.34 29.03 -74.53
C ARG A 507 -84.29 29.26 -75.63
N ASN A 508 -84.13 30.47 -76.15
CA ASN A 508 -83.06 30.72 -77.15
C ASN A 508 -81.72 30.99 -76.46
N THR A 509 -81.73 31.49 -75.21
CA THR A 509 -80.57 31.35 -74.34
C THR A 509 -80.24 29.88 -74.11
N GLU A 510 -81.23 28.97 -74.00
CA GLU A 510 -81.04 27.54 -73.72
C GLU A 510 -80.19 26.80 -74.75
N VAL A 511 -80.32 27.08 -76.06
CA VAL A 511 -79.54 26.37 -77.09
C VAL A 511 -78.10 26.87 -77.14
N LYS A 512 -77.90 28.19 -76.97
CA LYS A 512 -76.56 28.75 -76.79
C LYS A 512 -75.94 28.26 -75.47
N LEU A 513 -76.73 28.19 -74.39
CA LEU A 513 -76.37 27.49 -73.14
C LEU A 513 -75.95 26.07 -73.47
N ARG A 514 -76.78 25.20 -74.04
CA ARG A 514 -76.45 23.79 -74.30
C ARG A 514 -75.09 23.62 -75.00
N LEU A 515 -74.75 24.46 -75.99
CA LEU A 515 -73.42 24.43 -76.62
C LEU A 515 -72.30 25.05 -75.78
N THR A 516 -72.52 26.17 -75.08
CA THR A 516 -71.51 26.74 -74.17
C THR A 516 -71.32 25.84 -72.95
N SER A 517 -72.38 25.38 -72.30
CA SER A 517 -72.45 24.39 -71.23
C SER A 517 -71.89 23.02 -71.62
N GLN A 518 -71.93 22.59 -72.88
CA GLN A 518 -71.25 21.36 -73.31
C GLN A 518 -69.73 21.56 -73.43
N LYS A 519 -69.28 22.71 -73.97
CA LYS A 519 -67.85 23.08 -73.94
C LYS A 519 -67.37 23.29 -72.51
N LEU A 520 -68.17 24.00 -71.71
CA LEU A 520 -67.99 24.24 -70.29
C LEU A 520 -67.84 22.90 -69.57
N ARG A 521 -68.75 21.94 -69.75
CA ARG A 521 -68.67 20.60 -69.17
C ARG A 521 -67.37 19.85 -69.51
N ILE A 522 -66.87 19.98 -70.74
CA ILE A 522 -65.59 19.38 -71.13
C ILE A 522 -64.42 20.11 -70.46
N THR A 523 -64.46 21.44 -70.35
CA THR A 523 -63.45 22.21 -69.61
C THR A 523 -63.55 22.04 -68.09
N GLU A 524 -64.74 21.86 -67.53
CA GLU A 524 -65.03 21.56 -66.12
C GLU A 524 -64.56 20.15 -65.79
N GLN A 525 -64.77 19.16 -66.67
CA GLN A 525 -64.24 17.81 -66.49
C GLN A 525 -62.70 17.81 -66.55
N LEU A 526 -62.09 18.50 -67.53
CA LEU A 526 -60.64 18.64 -67.59
C LEU A 526 -60.08 19.45 -66.42
N LEU A 527 -60.82 20.45 -65.92
CA LEU A 527 -60.46 21.19 -64.71
C LEU A 527 -60.51 20.27 -63.49
N ALA A 528 -61.61 19.52 -63.29
CA ALA A 528 -61.78 18.57 -62.20
C ALA A 528 -60.73 17.45 -62.23
N GLU A 529 -60.43 16.87 -63.40
CA GLU A 529 -59.36 15.87 -63.55
C GLU A 529 -57.97 16.45 -63.21
N LYS A 530 -57.74 17.74 -63.45
CA LYS A 530 -56.51 18.44 -63.00
C LYS A 530 -56.56 18.75 -61.51
N GLU A 531 -57.66 19.28 -61.00
CA GLU A 531 -57.88 19.59 -59.59
C GLU A 531 -57.72 18.34 -58.74
N ASP A 532 -58.33 17.20 -59.09
CA ASP A 532 -58.15 15.93 -58.39
C ASP A 532 -56.73 15.37 -58.54
N SER A 533 -56.07 15.59 -59.69
CA SER A 533 -54.64 15.28 -59.83
C SER A 533 -53.76 16.19 -58.96
N HIS A 534 -54.19 17.41 -58.64
CA HIS A 534 -53.50 18.31 -57.71
C HIS A 534 -53.83 17.96 -56.25
N ARG A 535 -55.11 17.77 -55.90
CA ARG A 535 -55.64 17.29 -54.62
C ARG A 535 -54.90 16.02 -54.18
N SER A 536 -54.81 15.02 -55.06
CA SER A 536 -54.12 13.77 -54.77
C SER A 536 -52.58 13.85 -54.77
N LYS A 537 -51.98 14.98 -55.19
CA LYS A 537 -50.55 15.27 -54.93
C LYS A 537 -50.39 16.02 -53.61
N GLU A 538 -51.29 16.95 -53.32
CA GLU A 538 -51.31 17.73 -52.09
C GLU A 538 -51.56 16.84 -50.87
N GLU A 539 -52.55 15.94 -50.92
CA GLU A 539 -52.79 14.88 -49.92
C GLU A 539 -51.53 14.07 -49.62
N LYS A 540 -50.78 13.66 -50.66
CA LYS A 540 -49.52 12.90 -50.49
C LYS A 540 -48.41 13.73 -49.87
N LEU A 541 -48.34 15.03 -50.17
CA LEU A 541 -47.40 15.96 -49.55
C LEU A 541 -47.78 16.24 -48.09
N GLN A 542 -49.07 16.40 -47.78
CA GLN A 542 -49.57 16.57 -46.43
C GLN A 542 -49.34 15.31 -45.57
N GLU A 543 -49.56 14.11 -46.12
CA GLU A 543 -49.24 12.84 -45.44
C GLU A 543 -47.72 12.70 -45.19
N GLN A 544 -46.88 13.03 -46.17
CA GLN A 544 -45.41 13.06 -45.98
C GLN A 544 -44.98 14.09 -44.93
N GLN A 545 -45.58 15.28 -44.92
CA GLN A 545 -45.30 16.33 -43.95
C GLN A 545 -45.74 15.92 -42.54
N LYS A 546 -46.90 15.27 -42.41
CA LYS A 546 -47.39 14.69 -41.15
C LYS A 546 -46.45 13.61 -40.62
N LEU A 547 -46.06 12.64 -41.46
CA LEU A 547 -45.09 11.60 -41.09
C LEU A 547 -43.72 12.17 -40.70
N LEU A 548 -43.28 13.26 -41.34
CA LEU A 548 -42.07 13.98 -40.96
C LEU A 548 -42.24 14.69 -39.59
N VAL A 549 -43.38 15.31 -39.33
CA VAL A 549 -43.69 15.93 -38.03
C VAL A 549 -43.77 14.89 -36.91
N GLU A 550 -44.41 13.74 -37.13
CA GLU A 550 -44.46 12.62 -36.19
C GLU A 550 -43.06 12.03 -35.93
N ARG A 551 -42.21 11.93 -36.97
CA ARG A 551 -40.80 11.53 -36.83
C ARG A 551 -39.96 12.56 -36.07
N VAL A 552 -40.22 13.85 -36.24
CA VAL A 552 -39.56 14.91 -35.45
C VAL A 552 -40.04 14.84 -34.00
N ALA A 553 -41.34 14.73 -33.74
CA ALA A 553 -41.89 14.65 -32.37
C ALA A 553 -41.35 13.43 -31.60
N THR A 554 -41.30 12.25 -32.23
CA THR A 554 -40.74 11.04 -31.61
C THR A 554 -39.23 11.17 -31.37
N MET A 555 -38.47 11.77 -32.29
CA MET A 555 -37.04 12.03 -32.10
C MET A 555 -36.76 13.09 -31.03
N THR A 556 -37.58 14.14 -30.92
CA THR A 556 -37.52 15.11 -29.81
C THR A 556 -37.79 14.41 -28.47
N GLY A 557 -38.81 13.55 -28.39
CA GLY A 557 -39.11 12.79 -27.17
C GLY A 557 -37.99 11.84 -26.72
N THR A 558 -37.26 11.21 -27.66
CA THR A 558 -36.08 10.40 -27.31
C THR A 558 -34.89 11.27 -26.86
N VAL A 559 -34.72 12.47 -27.43
CA VAL A 559 -33.72 13.45 -26.97
C VAL A 559 -34.06 13.99 -25.57
N GLU A 560 -35.31 14.37 -25.30
CA GLU A 560 -35.76 14.85 -23.99
C GLU A 560 -35.61 13.79 -22.90
N THR A 561 -36.00 12.54 -23.17
CA THR A 561 -35.84 11.44 -22.21
C THR A 561 -34.37 11.11 -21.96
N TYR A 562 -33.51 11.17 -22.99
CA TYR A 562 -32.06 11.03 -22.84
C TYR A 562 -31.43 12.17 -22.02
N GLN A 563 -31.78 13.43 -22.30
CA GLN A 563 -31.34 14.60 -21.53
C GLN A 563 -31.79 14.51 -20.06
N LYS A 564 -33.03 14.08 -19.81
CA LYS A 564 -33.58 13.88 -18.45
C LYS A 564 -32.85 12.76 -17.71
N ALA A 565 -32.45 11.69 -18.41
CA ALA A 565 -31.62 10.63 -17.84
C ALA A 565 -30.22 11.15 -17.47
N GLN A 566 -29.54 11.88 -18.38
CA GLN A 566 -28.25 12.53 -18.08
C GLN A 566 -28.35 13.49 -16.89
N LEU A 567 -29.36 14.36 -16.85
CA LEU A 567 -29.55 15.31 -15.75
C LEU A 567 -29.71 14.58 -14.39
N ASN A 568 -30.40 13.45 -14.38
CA ASN A 568 -30.59 12.65 -13.17
C ASN A 568 -29.30 11.93 -12.74
N THR A 569 -28.52 11.36 -13.67
CA THR A 569 -27.22 10.75 -13.31
C THR A 569 -26.22 11.80 -12.86
N THR A 570 -26.17 13.00 -13.47
CA THR A 570 -25.37 14.12 -12.99
C THR A 570 -25.76 14.55 -11.57
N LYS A 571 -27.07 14.61 -11.25
CA LYS A 571 -27.54 14.89 -9.88
C LYS A 571 -27.13 13.80 -8.89
N GLU A 572 -27.23 12.52 -9.27
CA GLU A 572 -26.84 11.41 -8.40
C GLU A 572 -25.32 11.37 -8.16
N ILE A 573 -24.51 11.64 -9.20
CA ILE A 573 -23.06 11.79 -9.10
C ILE A 573 -22.71 12.98 -8.21
N SER A 574 -23.33 14.15 -8.43
CA SER A 574 -23.12 15.35 -7.59
C SER A 574 -23.46 15.08 -6.12
N LYS A 575 -24.56 14.36 -5.84
CA LYS A 575 -24.89 13.96 -4.48
C LYS A 575 -23.80 13.04 -3.90
N LYS A 576 -23.41 11.97 -4.61
CA LYS A 576 -22.37 11.05 -4.14
C LYS A 576 -21.03 11.75 -3.89
N VAL A 577 -20.64 12.69 -4.76
CA VAL A 577 -19.45 13.53 -4.56
C VAL A 577 -19.57 14.34 -3.27
N ASN A 578 -20.67 15.05 -3.04
CA ASN A 578 -20.88 15.80 -1.81
C ASN A 578 -20.91 14.90 -0.56
N ASP A 579 -21.64 13.78 -0.60
CA ASP A 579 -21.70 12.78 0.48
C ASP A 579 -20.28 12.24 0.81
N THR A 580 -19.42 12.05 -0.21
CA THR A 580 -18.01 11.66 0.01
C THR A 580 -17.13 12.81 0.51
N LEU A 581 -17.35 14.04 0.04
CA LEU A 581 -16.59 15.22 0.45
C LEU A 581 -16.80 15.51 1.94
N THR A 582 -18.05 15.56 2.41
CA THR A 582 -18.37 15.75 3.83
C THR A 582 -17.86 14.60 4.71
N ARG A 583 -17.75 13.38 4.17
CA ARG A 583 -17.08 12.27 4.87
C ARG A 583 -15.56 12.45 4.98
N ILE A 584 -14.92 13.05 3.97
CA ILE A 584 -13.49 13.41 3.99
C ILE A 584 -13.24 14.60 4.93
N GLU A 585 -14.09 15.62 4.92
CA GLU A 585 -14.04 16.76 5.85
C GLU A 585 -14.16 16.29 7.31
N SER A 586 -15.12 15.42 7.62
CA SER A 586 -15.26 14.79 8.94
C SER A 586 -14.05 13.93 9.35
N PHE A 587 -13.27 13.44 8.39
CA PHE A 587 -12.03 12.70 8.62
C PHE A 587 -10.83 13.62 8.81
N SER A 588 -10.77 14.76 8.11
CA SER A 588 -9.76 15.83 8.32
C SER A 588 -9.83 16.39 9.73
N VAL A 589 -11.03 16.77 10.20
CA VAL A 589 -11.24 17.29 11.57
C VAL A 589 -10.74 16.29 12.61
N LYS A 590 -11.00 14.99 12.43
CA LYS A 590 -10.49 13.94 13.33
C LYS A 590 -8.98 13.77 13.28
N PHE A 591 -8.36 13.98 12.12
CA PHE A 591 -6.89 14.05 12.05
C PHE A 591 -6.36 15.27 12.79
N GLU A 592 -6.95 16.44 12.62
CA GLU A 592 -6.56 17.69 13.29
C GLU A 592 -6.69 17.55 14.82
N GLU A 593 -7.79 16.97 15.32
CA GLU A 593 -7.96 16.58 16.73
C GLU A 593 -6.85 15.63 17.21
N CYS A 594 -6.54 14.58 16.45
CA CYS A 594 -5.47 13.63 16.77
C CYS A 594 -4.08 14.29 16.78
N TYR A 595 -3.80 15.20 15.86
CA TYR A 595 -2.56 15.98 15.81
C TYR A 595 -2.45 16.91 17.03
N GLY A 596 -3.51 17.64 17.38
CA GLY A 596 -3.53 18.49 18.58
C GLY A 596 -3.34 17.72 19.89
N HIS A 597 -3.88 16.50 19.98
CA HIS A 597 -3.63 15.60 21.11
C HIS A 597 -2.18 15.09 21.16
N LEU A 598 -1.57 14.78 20.01
CA LEU A 598 -0.16 14.40 19.93
C LEU A 598 0.75 15.57 20.29
N GLU A 599 0.50 16.76 19.75
CA GLU A 599 1.24 18.00 20.06
C GLU A 599 1.15 18.34 21.55
N SER A 600 -0.05 18.35 22.13
CA SER A 600 -0.25 18.58 23.58
C SER A 600 0.57 17.60 24.42
N ARG A 601 0.61 16.32 24.05
CA ARG A 601 1.37 15.29 24.77
C ARG A 601 2.88 15.39 24.51
N ILE A 602 3.31 15.91 23.37
CA ILE A 602 4.72 16.26 23.11
C ILE A 602 5.13 17.44 23.99
N CYS A 603 4.31 18.51 24.11
CA CYS A 603 4.56 19.62 25.03
C CYS A 603 4.66 19.17 26.49
N GLU A 604 3.76 18.28 26.95
CA GLU A 604 3.89 17.65 28.27
C GLU A 604 5.21 16.90 28.47
N VAL A 605 5.66 16.15 27.46
CA VAL A 605 6.92 15.39 27.52
C VAL A 605 8.13 16.32 27.50
N MET A 606 8.14 17.37 26.67
CA MET A 606 9.20 18.39 26.67
C MET A 606 9.32 19.07 28.04
N ASN A 607 8.21 19.53 28.62
CA ASN A 607 8.20 20.13 29.96
C ASN A 607 8.78 19.17 31.03
N LYS A 608 8.45 17.87 30.97
CA LYS A 608 8.98 16.85 31.89
C LYS A 608 10.47 16.59 31.65
N VAL A 609 10.93 16.62 30.39
CA VAL A 609 12.35 16.51 30.01
C VAL A 609 13.15 17.73 30.45
N ASP A 610 12.61 18.95 30.35
CA ASP A 610 13.27 20.17 30.82
C ASP A 610 13.42 20.20 32.35
N ILE A 611 12.38 19.78 33.09
CA ILE A 611 12.46 19.60 34.54
C ILE A 611 13.54 18.59 34.92
N ALA A 612 13.56 17.41 34.27
CA ALA A 612 14.58 16.39 34.51
C ALA A 612 16.00 16.88 34.13
N THR A 613 16.12 17.64 33.04
CA THR A 613 17.38 18.22 32.55
C THR A 613 17.92 19.27 33.52
N ASN A 614 17.05 20.08 34.13
CA ASN A 614 17.45 21.05 35.14
C ASN A 614 17.85 20.37 36.46
N TRP A 615 17.12 19.34 36.90
CA TRP A 615 17.52 18.53 38.06
C TRP A 615 18.88 17.83 37.84
N ILE A 616 19.17 17.35 36.63
CA ILE A 616 20.48 16.79 36.26
C ILE A 616 21.58 17.86 36.30
N LYS A 617 21.32 19.10 35.87
CA LYS A 617 22.29 20.22 35.97
C LYS A 617 22.60 20.53 37.43
N GLU A 618 21.58 20.65 38.27
CA GLU A 618 21.71 20.92 39.72
C GLU A 618 22.50 19.79 40.41
N SER A 619 22.09 18.53 40.22
CA SER A 619 22.76 17.36 40.78
C SER A 619 24.23 17.23 40.32
N ASN A 620 24.55 17.55 39.05
CA ASN A 620 25.95 17.60 38.61
C ASN A 620 26.72 18.76 39.26
N GLY A 621 26.09 19.92 39.48
CA GLY A 621 26.69 21.03 40.22
C GLY A 621 27.06 20.63 41.66
N GLU A 622 26.16 19.95 42.36
CA GLU A 622 26.43 19.41 43.70
C GLU A 622 27.50 18.33 43.68
N LYS A 623 27.47 17.42 42.71
CA LYS A 623 28.48 16.37 42.51
C LYS A 623 29.87 16.94 42.22
N VAL A 624 29.97 18.10 41.57
CA VAL A 624 31.24 18.84 41.38
C VAL A 624 31.67 19.51 42.69
N ARG A 625 30.74 20.13 43.43
CA ARG A 625 30.99 20.71 44.77
C ARG A 625 31.58 19.68 45.74
N LEU A 626 30.91 18.54 45.89
CA LEU A 626 31.32 17.42 46.74
C LEU A 626 32.66 16.80 46.31
N LYS A 627 32.94 16.76 44.99
CA LYS A 627 34.27 16.34 44.50
C LYS A 627 35.39 17.29 44.92
N LEU A 628 35.14 18.61 44.93
CA LEU A 628 36.12 19.59 45.40
C LEU A 628 36.33 19.49 46.92
N GLU A 629 35.26 19.27 47.69
CA GLU A 629 35.35 19.03 49.14
C GLU A 629 36.15 17.75 49.46
N ILE A 630 35.86 16.63 48.77
CA ILE A 630 36.64 15.38 48.89
C ILE A 630 38.11 15.61 48.49
N ALA A 631 38.38 16.36 47.42
CA ALA A 631 39.73 16.71 47.02
C ALA A 631 40.48 17.55 48.07
N ASN A 632 39.77 18.38 48.86
CA ASN A 632 40.35 19.14 49.97
C ASN A 632 40.57 18.29 51.24
N PHE A 633 39.77 17.23 51.46
CA PHE A 633 39.94 16.32 52.60
C PHE A 633 41.03 15.26 52.39
N ILE A 634 41.32 14.86 51.14
CA ILE A 634 42.37 13.88 50.82
C ILE A 634 43.76 14.29 51.35
N PRO A 635 44.24 15.55 51.15
CA PRO A 635 45.46 16.04 51.78
C PRO A 635 45.42 15.96 53.31
N GLN A 636 44.34 16.44 53.94
CA GLN A 636 44.21 16.43 55.41
C GLN A 636 44.29 15.02 56.00
N LEU A 637 43.70 14.02 55.33
CA LEU A 637 43.78 12.61 55.71
C LEU A 637 45.20 12.04 55.50
N LYS A 638 45.92 12.47 54.46
CA LYS A 638 47.32 12.08 54.24
C LYS A 638 48.23 12.66 55.33
N ASP A 639 48.08 13.94 55.65
CA ASP A 639 48.84 14.62 56.72
C ASP A 639 48.57 13.97 58.08
N LYS A 640 47.31 13.58 58.35
CA LYS A 640 46.94 12.84 59.57
C LYS A 640 47.54 11.44 59.62
N LYS A 641 47.62 10.74 58.49
CA LYS A 641 48.28 9.42 58.40
C LYS A 641 49.79 9.51 58.60
N GLU A 642 50.43 10.59 58.14
CA GLU A 642 51.85 10.85 58.40
C GLU A 642 52.11 11.21 59.88
N GLN A 643 51.19 11.93 60.53
CA GLN A 643 51.20 12.14 61.98
C GLN A 643 51.02 10.82 62.77
N GLU A 644 50.14 9.92 62.33
CA GLU A 644 49.96 8.59 62.93
C GLU A 644 51.24 7.76 62.86
N LEU A 645 51.90 7.71 61.69
CA LEU A 645 53.15 6.97 61.50
C LEU A 645 54.29 7.52 62.38
N LEU A 646 54.40 8.84 62.53
CA LEU A 646 55.36 9.48 63.43
C LEU A 646 55.10 9.15 64.91
N LEU A 647 53.84 9.10 65.34
CA LEU A 647 53.48 8.68 66.69
C LEU A 647 53.79 7.19 66.91
N ARG A 648 53.49 6.34 65.93
CA ARG A 648 53.76 4.90 65.99
C ARG A 648 55.25 4.57 66.07
N ALA A 649 56.10 5.34 65.37
CA ALA A 649 57.54 5.25 65.50
C ALA A 649 58.01 5.56 66.94
N LYS A 650 57.53 6.66 67.52
CA LYS A 650 57.84 7.04 68.92
C LYS A 650 57.36 6.03 69.95
N VAL A 651 56.22 5.37 69.73
CA VAL A 651 55.77 4.27 70.58
C VAL A 651 56.76 3.11 70.54
N GLY A 652 57.22 2.70 69.35
CA GLY A 652 58.26 1.68 69.21
C GLY A 652 59.60 2.05 69.87
N GLU A 653 60.02 3.31 69.76
CA GLU A 653 61.20 3.82 70.50
C GLU A 653 61.02 3.63 72.02
N LEU A 654 59.89 4.06 72.57
CA LEU A 654 59.56 3.91 73.99
C LEU A 654 59.52 2.44 74.42
N GLU A 655 58.91 1.55 73.64
CA GLU A 655 58.88 0.10 73.89
C GLU A 655 60.30 -0.48 74.04
N THR A 656 61.26 -0.06 73.21
CA THR A 656 62.67 -0.50 73.37
C THR A 656 63.34 0.05 74.63
N THR A 657 62.95 1.23 75.12
CA THR A 657 63.44 1.75 76.41
C THR A 657 62.85 0.99 77.60
N VAL A 658 61.55 0.66 77.56
CA VAL A 658 60.90 -0.16 78.59
C VAL A 658 61.53 -1.55 78.67
N LEU A 659 61.86 -2.17 77.54
CA LEU A 659 62.55 -3.47 77.51
C LEU A 659 63.95 -3.41 78.14
N LYS A 660 64.73 -2.34 77.86
CA LYS A 660 66.04 -2.12 78.51
C LYS A 660 65.90 -1.94 80.03
N ASN A 661 64.97 -1.09 80.46
CA ASN A 661 64.69 -0.85 81.88
C ASN A 661 64.23 -2.13 82.60
N SER A 662 63.52 -3.04 81.91
CA SER A 662 63.16 -4.35 82.45
C SER A 662 64.38 -5.26 82.63
N ASN A 663 65.31 -5.28 81.67
CA ASN A 663 66.55 -6.04 81.79
C ASN A 663 67.44 -5.51 82.93
N GLU A 664 67.49 -4.19 83.13
CA GLU A 664 68.20 -3.56 84.26
C GLU A 664 67.55 -3.92 85.60
N LYS A 665 66.21 -3.97 85.67
CA LYS A 665 65.46 -4.45 86.84
C LYS A 665 65.73 -5.93 87.15
N ASP A 666 65.91 -6.77 86.15
CA ASP A 666 66.29 -8.19 86.31
C ASP A 666 67.75 -8.38 86.76
N ILE A 667 68.62 -7.40 86.53
CA ILE A 667 69.98 -7.35 87.11
C ILE A 667 69.91 -6.89 88.57
N LEU A 668 69.18 -5.79 88.85
CA LEU A 668 69.00 -5.26 90.20
C LEU A 668 68.34 -6.25 91.16
N THR A 669 67.32 -7.00 90.71
CA THR A 669 66.66 -8.02 91.55
C THR A 669 67.59 -9.19 91.91
N LYS A 670 68.53 -9.58 91.03
CA LYS A 670 69.58 -10.56 91.35
C LYS A 670 70.54 -10.04 92.42
N ILE A 671 70.95 -8.77 92.33
CA ILE A 671 71.79 -8.12 93.34
C ILE A 671 71.07 -8.06 94.69
N VAL A 672 69.78 -7.66 94.71
CA VAL A 672 68.96 -7.64 95.93
C VAL A 672 68.80 -9.04 96.53
N LYS A 673 68.72 -10.10 95.71
CA LYS A 673 68.68 -11.48 96.22
C LYS A 673 69.98 -11.88 96.91
N GLN A 674 71.14 -11.63 96.31
CA GLN A 674 72.43 -11.85 96.96
C GLN A 674 72.62 -11.01 98.23
N GLY A 675 72.06 -9.79 98.26
CA GLY A 675 72.00 -8.95 99.46
C GLY A 675 71.23 -9.62 100.60
N LYS A 676 70.05 -10.18 100.31
CA LYS A 676 69.26 -10.94 101.31
C LYS A 676 69.99 -12.19 101.79
N GLU A 677 70.59 -12.96 100.89
CA GLU A 677 71.34 -14.18 101.24
C GLU A 677 72.46 -13.86 102.26
N LYS A 678 73.26 -12.82 102.01
CA LYS A 678 74.28 -12.33 102.97
C LYS A 678 73.69 -11.78 104.27
N MET A 679 72.52 -11.14 104.23
CA MET A 679 71.86 -10.63 105.43
C MET A 679 71.44 -11.78 106.37
N THR A 680 70.96 -12.90 105.81
CA THR A 680 70.63 -14.10 106.63
C THR A 680 71.86 -14.79 107.24
N GLU A 681 73.06 -14.62 106.67
CA GLU A 681 74.32 -15.06 107.31
C GLU A 681 74.70 -14.15 108.49
N LEU A 682 74.50 -12.82 108.36
CA LEU A 682 74.72 -11.87 109.44
C LEU A 682 73.72 -12.05 110.60
N GLU A 683 72.44 -12.32 110.30
CA GLU A 683 71.42 -12.64 111.31
C GLU A 683 71.78 -13.89 112.13
N LYS A 684 72.44 -14.89 111.52
CA LYS A 684 73.00 -16.04 112.25
C LYS A 684 74.15 -15.66 113.17
N LEU A 685 75.08 -14.84 112.69
CA LEU A 685 76.23 -14.37 113.49
C LEU A 685 75.79 -13.50 114.68
N ILE A 686 74.70 -12.74 114.54
CA ILE A 686 74.12 -11.96 115.65
C ILE A 686 73.59 -12.90 116.74
N LYS A 687 72.81 -13.93 116.39
CA LYS A 687 72.33 -14.91 117.39
C LYS A 687 73.47 -15.62 118.14
N GLU A 688 74.54 -15.96 117.43
CA GLU A 688 75.75 -16.50 118.07
C GLU A 688 76.47 -15.51 119.00
N GLN A 689 76.27 -14.18 118.87
CA GLN A 689 76.76 -13.18 119.82
C GLN A 689 75.81 -13.05 121.02
N ASP A 690 74.49 -13.06 120.77
CA ASP A 690 73.46 -12.97 121.80
C ASP A 690 73.52 -14.14 122.80
N GLU A 691 73.70 -15.38 122.32
CA GLU A 691 73.90 -16.56 123.17
C GLU A 691 75.16 -16.44 124.06
N LYS A 692 76.23 -15.83 123.54
CA LYS A 692 77.46 -15.55 124.30
C LYS A 692 77.28 -14.41 125.31
N LEU A 693 76.38 -13.47 125.05
CA LEU A 693 75.98 -12.43 126.00
C LEU A 693 75.19 -13.01 127.18
N GLU A 694 74.23 -13.91 126.94
CA GLU A 694 73.53 -14.59 128.05
C GLU A 694 74.48 -15.40 128.96
N ASP A 695 75.46 -16.10 128.38
CA ASP A 695 76.47 -16.84 129.14
C ASP A 695 77.27 -15.89 130.06
N LEU A 696 77.66 -14.71 129.54
CA LEU A 696 78.36 -13.68 130.30
C LEU A 696 77.47 -13.02 131.37
N GLU A 697 76.19 -12.81 131.09
CA GLU A 697 75.24 -12.25 132.07
C GLU A 697 74.94 -13.24 133.20
N ARG A 698 74.84 -14.55 132.91
CA ARG A 698 74.78 -15.61 133.93
C ARG A 698 76.06 -15.70 134.77
N GLU A 699 77.20 -15.35 134.20
CA GLU A 699 78.51 -15.31 134.87
C GLU A 699 78.68 -14.03 135.75
N ILE A 700 78.02 -12.92 135.40
CA ILE A 700 77.93 -11.69 136.22
C ILE A 700 77.02 -11.92 137.43
N ASN A 701 75.80 -12.43 137.21
CA ASN A 701 74.81 -12.64 138.29
C ASN A 701 75.34 -13.54 139.42
N LYS A 702 76.21 -14.53 139.11
CA LYS A 702 76.91 -15.33 140.14
C LYS A 702 77.87 -14.51 141.01
N LYS A 703 78.55 -13.52 140.43
CA LYS A 703 79.51 -12.66 141.14
C LYS A 703 78.79 -11.68 142.06
N ASP A 704 77.67 -11.13 141.62
CA ASP A 704 76.85 -10.23 142.44
C ASP A 704 76.19 -10.95 143.61
N LEU A 705 75.73 -12.21 143.43
CA LEU A 705 75.30 -13.07 144.53
C LEU A 705 76.45 -13.32 145.54
N GLY A 706 77.68 -13.50 145.04
CA GLY A 706 78.89 -13.55 145.87
C GLY A 706 79.10 -12.28 146.68
N PHE A 707 79.02 -11.11 146.05
CA PHE A 707 79.13 -9.80 146.73
C PHE A 707 78.06 -9.60 147.80
N LEU A 708 76.81 -10.04 147.56
CA LEU A 708 75.73 -9.99 148.57
C LEU A 708 76.08 -10.81 149.81
N THR A 709 76.54 -12.07 149.66
CA THR A 709 76.94 -12.88 150.84
C THR A 709 78.10 -12.25 151.62
N LEU A 710 79.06 -11.62 150.93
CA LEU A 710 80.17 -10.90 151.57
C LEU A 710 79.72 -9.61 152.26
N ALA A 711 78.68 -8.92 151.74
CA ALA A 711 78.06 -7.77 152.38
C ALA A 711 77.29 -8.15 153.65
N GLU A 712 76.60 -9.29 153.64
CA GLU A 712 75.95 -9.89 154.82
C GLU A 712 76.96 -10.23 155.92
N GLN A 713 78.08 -10.87 155.58
CA GLN A 713 79.17 -11.14 156.52
C GLN A 713 79.76 -9.85 157.13
N LYS A 714 79.92 -8.79 156.32
CA LYS A 714 80.34 -7.47 156.82
C LYS A 714 79.29 -6.82 157.72
N ARG A 715 78.00 -6.92 157.41
CA ARG A 715 76.91 -6.44 158.30
C ARG A 715 76.94 -7.14 159.65
N GLU A 716 77.15 -8.46 159.69
CA GLU A 716 77.18 -9.20 160.95
C GLU A 716 78.43 -8.88 161.79
N ALA A 717 79.60 -8.72 161.15
CA ALA A 717 80.81 -8.25 161.83
C ALA A 717 80.62 -6.84 162.45
N ILE A 718 79.90 -5.95 161.78
CA ILE A 718 79.54 -4.62 162.30
C ILE A 718 78.61 -4.74 163.52
N LYS A 719 77.59 -5.64 163.50
CA LYS A 719 76.72 -5.86 164.68
C LYS A 719 77.52 -6.28 165.91
N GLN A 720 78.47 -7.21 165.76
CA GLN A 720 79.29 -7.67 166.90
C GLN A 720 80.18 -6.55 167.46
N LEU A 721 80.71 -5.66 166.61
CA LEU A 721 81.41 -4.45 167.05
C LEU A 721 80.48 -3.47 167.79
N CYS A 722 79.23 -3.28 167.34
CA CYS A 722 78.26 -2.43 168.04
C CYS A 722 77.94 -2.95 169.45
N ILE A 723 77.71 -4.26 169.61
CA ILE A 723 77.48 -4.89 170.92
C ILE A 723 78.66 -4.64 171.87
N LEU A 724 79.89 -4.72 171.36
CA LEU A 724 81.10 -4.45 172.14
C LEU A 724 81.20 -2.97 172.60
N ILE A 725 80.73 -2.03 171.78
CA ILE A 725 80.71 -0.59 172.08
C ILE A 725 79.68 -0.27 173.17
N ASP A 726 78.48 -0.84 173.10
CA ASP A 726 77.44 -0.56 174.10
C ASP A 726 77.73 -1.25 175.45
N TYR A 727 78.42 -2.40 175.45
CA TYR A 727 78.99 -2.98 176.67
C TYR A 727 80.04 -2.07 177.34
N GLN A 728 80.79 -1.28 176.57
CA GLN A 728 81.73 -0.28 177.13
C GLN A 728 81.03 1.01 177.59
N ARG A 729 79.90 1.41 177.00
CA ARG A 729 79.13 2.59 177.44
C ARG A 729 78.56 2.42 178.85
N ASN A 730 77.90 1.30 179.12
CA ASN A 730 77.26 1.02 180.42
C ASN A 730 78.23 0.90 181.61
N ARG A 731 79.54 1.09 181.39
CA ARG A 731 80.59 1.10 182.42
C ARG A 731 81.19 2.49 182.66
N TYR A 732 80.83 3.50 181.87
CA TYR A 732 81.40 4.86 181.90
C TYR A 732 80.37 5.99 181.99
N ASP A 733 79.10 5.68 182.29
CA ASP A 733 78.15 6.67 182.83
C ASP A 733 78.47 6.93 184.32
N ASP A 734 79.67 7.45 184.53
CA ASP A 734 80.26 7.77 185.81
C ASP A 734 79.57 8.97 186.50
N LEU A 735 79.71 8.94 187.82
CA LEU A 735 80.16 10.07 188.65
C LEU A 735 80.66 11.33 187.90
N ILE A 736 80.41 12.50 188.53
CA ILE A 736 81.11 13.78 188.30
C ILE A 736 80.79 14.45 186.95
N SER A 737 79.72 15.23 186.84
CA SER A 737 79.60 16.62 187.34
C SER A 737 80.55 17.68 186.72
N LYS A 738 80.06 18.29 185.62
CA LYS A 738 80.42 19.62 185.06
C LYS A 738 81.87 19.85 184.52
N PRO A 739 82.07 20.71 183.49
CA PRO A 739 81.11 21.20 182.48
C PRO A 739 81.55 20.97 181.01
N ALA A 740 80.61 20.49 180.19
CA ALA A 740 80.49 20.66 178.73
C ALA A 740 81.72 20.43 177.82
N ARG A 741 81.75 19.28 177.11
CA ARG A 741 82.56 19.08 175.90
C ARG A 741 81.85 18.24 174.82
N GLY A 742 81.72 18.82 173.62
CA GLY A 742 81.93 18.16 172.32
C GLY A 742 80.92 17.15 171.75
N ARG A 743 80.56 17.34 170.46
CA ARG A 743 80.35 16.24 169.48
C ARG A 743 81.09 16.60 168.18
N ARG A 744 82.05 15.74 167.77
CA ARG A 744 82.00 14.81 166.61
C ARG A 744 82.06 15.54 165.26
N GLN A 745 83.21 15.54 164.57
CA GLN A 745 83.80 14.45 163.77
C GLN A 745 83.13 14.35 162.38
N ILE A 746 83.79 14.56 161.22
CA ILE A 746 85.15 14.22 160.72
C ILE A 746 85.24 12.80 160.15
N ALA A 747 85.18 12.73 158.81
CA ALA A 747 85.99 11.90 157.89
C ALA A 747 85.96 10.35 158.04
N PRO A 748 86.64 9.60 157.14
CA PRO A 748 87.19 9.98 155.83
C PRO A 748 86.42 9.41 154.64
#